data_AF-A0AAF0JVH2-F1
#
_entry.id   AF-A0AAF0JVH2-F1
#
_cell.length_a   1.000
_cell.length_b   1.000
_cell.length_c   1.000
_cell.angle_alpha   90.00
_cell.angle_beta   90.00
_cell.angle_gamma   90.00
#
_symmetry.space_group_name_H-M   'P 1'
#
loop_
_entity.id
_entity.type
_entity.pdbx_description
1 polymer ?
#
loop_
_entity_poly.entity_id
_entity_poly.type
_entity_poly.pdbx_seq_one_letter_code
_entity_poly.pdbx_strand_id
1 'polypeptide(L)'
;MLMVNKKYCLSVMAIALILVSIIQSYIVYSINVNQYRENDALYKWVLMFFIPADNSLGDKYVSEVINKIKSVNLTDKLKVVIFIDEYDRQGQIYEINTSVNGGALLVPLISLGECNTGDPRVLDKFINYSITRFPAEYYGLIIIDHSNAWIGKDFKHVHPIAYDEHTGTNSLMDYLTLNEITSVLRKYDEISIIVFDVDHYLSFEVYASIFMNTNIEFLIGSPLTPCSIEYGDILRELSIRLDINEVTPGELAELIVNTTSSKQHGNPGFVLAAFKKETFSYIMPMMLSQFMAIYPEEITKILNNAIERTPVYYISLYYPSVIFYDMGVFLKELNNTLRDNKMILLKNSVEVLYRTLLESRIAFGAYFLYDDCLGLSMYFPRDPIDYYANKVWYEKSINETSLLLQWSDFLNTYYTYVAGNKLDLHIDYSPVFIDNKPFILISTTINGRYVDVEKIDVIIEKINSNGSVTVLSTRSCNRVNEGIYLVSINNATPSGIDSGSIIITIHASLGFLEETEQISLNDIAGTKEILDYLGILNAKIDRINGNVTILNTSIGDLAVKTDEIIDSIIRVNDTFVKVLFKTNETLYGRIVSIGKDVVTIRTQMGDLTISVLELRDNVTSKLESMNTAMSNRVYVVQVLAAFILIAIGLTWYFIAMLYKRVL
;
A
#
# COMPACT_ATOMS: atom_id res chain seq x y z
N MET A 1 -79.21 8.03 -19.88
CA MET A 1 -77.89 8.67 -19.64
C MET A 1 -77.51 8.35 -18.20
N LEU A 2 -76.63 7.42 -17.83
CA LEU A 2 -75.71 6.53 -18.54
C LEU A 2 -76.09 5.06 -18.29
N MET A 3 -76.25 4.28 -19.36
CA MET A 3 -76.10 2.83 -19.29
C MET A 3 -74.60 2.55 -19.20
N VAL A 4 -74.04 2.56 -17.99
CA VAL A 4 -72.70 2.04 -17.77
C VAL A 4 -72.77 0.53 -18.02
N ASN A 5 -72.01 0.13 -19.02
CA ASN A 5 -72.08 -1.12 -19.73
C ASN A 5 -71.83 -2.28 -18.76
N LYS A 6 -72.87 -3.06 -18.40
CA LYS A 6 -72.80 -4.19 -17.43
C LYS A 6 -71.61 -5.12 -17.66
N LYS A 7 -71.16 -5.28 -18.91
CA LYS A 7 -69.97 -6.04 -19.28
C LYS A 7 -68.69 -5.48 -18.64
N TYR A 8 -68.50 -4.15 -18.61
CA TYR A 8 -67.33 -3.53 -18.00
C TYR A 8 -67.31 -3.69 -16.49
N CYS A 9 -68.45 -3.58 -15.79
CA CYS A 9 -68.51 -3.84 -14.35
C CYS A 9 -68.17 -5.30 -14.01
N LEU A 10 -68.64 -6.25 -14.83
CA LEU A 10 -68.32 -7.68 -14.66
C LEU A 10 -66.84 -7.96 -14.92
N SER A 11 -66.24 -7.35 -15.94
CA SER A 11 -64.80 -7.47 -16.22
C SER A 11 -63.95 -6.88 -15.10
N VAL A 12 -64.32 -5.73 -14.56
CA VAL A 12 -63.60 -5.09 -13.45
C VAL A 12 -63.73 -5.91 -12.16
N MET A 13 -64.92 -6.47 -11.87
CA MET A 13 -65.08 -7.40 -10.75
C MET A 13 -64.26 -8.68 -10.91
N ALA A 14 -64.20 -9.24 -12.12
CA ALA A 14 -63.42 -10.45 -12.38
C ALA A 14 -61.91 -10.19 -12.19
N ILE A 15 -61.41 -9.06 -12.69
CA ILE A 15 -60.00 -8.66 -12.50
C ILE A 15 -59.71 -8.40 -11.02
N ALA A 16 -60.60 -7.72 -10.30
CA ALA A 16 -60.45 -7.48 -8.87
C ALA A 16 -60.42 -8.79 -8.06
N LEU A 17 -61.27 -9.76 -8.40
CA LEU A 17 -61.29 -11.07 -7.75
C LEU A 17 -60.02 -11.87 -8.04
N ILE A 18 -59.51 -11.83 -9.27
CA ILE A 18 -58.23 -12.46 -9.64
C ILE A 18 -57.08 -11.84 -8.85
N LEU A 19 -57.02 -10.50 -8.79
CA LEU A 19 -55.99 -9.79 -8.03
C LEU A 19 -56.05 -10.10 -6.53
N VAL A 20 -57.25 -10.16 -5.94
CA VAL A 20 -57.43 -10.56 -4.54
C VAL A 20 -56.93 -11.98 -4.33
N SER A 21 -57.26 -12.93 -5.20
CA SER A 21 -56.74 -14.30 -5.08
C SER A 21 -55.22 -14.39 -5.24
N ILE A 22 -54.60 -13.60 -6.11
CA ILE A 22 -53.13 -13.56 -6.25
C ILE A 22 -52.49 -12.99 -4.99
N ILE A 23 -53.04 -11.90 -4.44
CA ILE A 23 -52.55 -11.28 -3.20
C ILE A 23 -52.72 -12.27 -2.04
N GLN A 24 -53.84 -12.98 -1.96
CA GLN A 24 -54.11 -13.95 -0.91
C GLN A 24 -53.19 -15.17 -1.03
N SER A 25 -52.91 -15.66 -2.24
CA SER A 25 -51.91 -16.70 -2.50
C SER A 25 -50.48 -16.23 -2.17
N TYR A 26 -50.14 -14.97 -2.45
CA TYR A 26 -48.84 -14.39 -2.09
C TYR A 26 -48.70 -14.26 -0.56
N ILE A 27 -49.74 -13.80 0.14
CA ILE A 27 -49.76 -13.70 1.60
C ILE A 27 -49.61 -15.09 2.23
N VAL A 28 -50.37 -16.09 1.78
CA VAL A 28 -50.26 -17.48 2.27
C VAL A 28 -48.88 -18.09 1.95
N TYR A 29 -48.33 -17.81 0.76
CA TYR A 29 -46.96 -18.21 0.43
C TYR A 29 -45.94 -17.56 1.36
N SER A 30 -46.03 -16.25 1.60
CA SER A 30 -45.12 -15.51 2.48
C SER A 30 -45.23 -15.92 3.96
N ILE A 31 -46.44 -16.22 4.45
CA ILE A 31 -46.65 -16.72 5.81
C ILE A 31 -46.08 -18.13 5.95
N ASN A 32 -46.28 -19.01 4.97
CA ASN A 32 -45.70 -20.36 5.00
C ASN A 32 -44.16 -20.31 4.91
N VAL A 33 -43.58 -19.50 4.02
CA VAL A 33 -42.11 -19.34 3.93
C VAL A 33 -41.51 -18.82 5.25
N ASN A 34 -42.18 -17.91 5.95
CA ASN A 34 -41.71 -17.42 7.24
C ASN A 34 -41.92 -18.42 8.38
N GLN A 35 -42.99 -19.22 8.38
CA GLN A 35 -43.21 -20.28 9.39
C GLN A 35 -42.25 -21.47 9.25
N TYR A 36 -41.72 -21.73 8.05
CA TYR A 36 -40.71 -22.79 7.86
C TYR A 36 -39.29 -22.32 8.24
N ARG A 37 -38.97 -21.02 8.12
CA ARG A 37 -37.64 -20.50 8.48
C ARG A 37 -37.32 -20.50 9.98
N GLU A 38 -38.33 -20.47 10.85
CA GLU A 38 -38.11 -20.41 12.31
C GLU A 38 -37.64 -21.74 12.95
N ASN A 39 -37.44 -22.83 12.19
CA ASN A 39 -36.94 -24.11 12.73
C ASN A 39 -35.90 -24.85 11.86
N ASP A 40 -35.17 -24.14 10.97
CA ASP A 40 -34.21 -24.75 10.02
C ASP A 40 -32.72 -24.68 10.43
N ALA A 41 -32.36 -24.00 11.53
CA ALA A 41 -30.97 -23.91 11.98
C ALA A 41 -30.50 -25.22 12.63
N LEU A 42 -29.54 -25.90 12.01
CA LEU A 42 -28.94 -27.14 12.53
C LEU A 42 -27.81 -26.87 13.54
N TYR A 43 -27.18 -25.70 13.46
CA TYR A 43 -26.07 -25.29 14.31
C TYR A 43 -26.35 -23.94 14.96
N LYS A 44 -25.81 -23.69 16.15
CA LYS A 44 -25.81 -22.35 16.74
C LYS A 44 -24.78 -21.46 16.03
N TRP A 45 -23.60 -22.02 15.74
CA TRP A 45 -22.53 -21.34 15.04
C TRP A 45 -21.95 -22.17 13.89
N VAL A 46 -21.70 -21.51 12.76
CA VAL A 46 -20.79 -21.98 11.73
C VAL A 46 -19.64 -20.99 11.60
N LEU A 47 -18.41 -21.47 11.78
CA LEU A 47 -17.19 -20.69 11.57
C LEU A 47 -16.53 -21.12 10.27
N MET A 48 -16.41 -20.16 9.34
CA MET A 48 -15.88 -20.32 8.00
C MET A 48 -14.46 -19.77 7.93
N PHE A 49 -13.47 -20.62 7.76
CA PHE A 49 -12.07 -20.24 7.61
C PHE A 49 -11.69 -20.21 6.13
N PHE A 50 -11.37 -19.04 5.59
CA PHE A 50 -10.89 -18.86 4.23
C PHE A 50 -9.37 -18.63 4.26
N ILE A 51 -8.60 -19.60 3.76
CA ILE A 51 -7.14 -19.62 3.83
C ILE A 51 -6.56 -19.69 2.40
N PRO A 52 -6.42 -18.53 1.72
CA PRO A 52 -5.73 -18.39 0.43
C PRO A 52 -4.21 -18.40 0.66
N ALA A 53 -3.60 -19.59 0.67
CA ALA A 53 -2.20 -19.82 1.02
C ALA A 53 -1.30 -20.14 -0.20
N ASP A 54 -1.72 -19.78 -1.40
CA ASP A 54 -0.86 -19.78 -2.60
C ASP A 54 0.09 -18.57 -2.58
N ASN A 55 0.89 -18.49 -1.52
CA ASN A 55 1.87 -17.44 -1.30
C ASN A 55 2.88 -17.79 -0.17
N SER A 56 3.63 -16.79 0.28
CA SER A 56 4.70 -16.92 1.28
C SER A 56 4.25 -17.31 2.70
N LEU A 57 2.96 -17.34 3.03
CA LEU A 57 2.46 -17.97 4.28
C LEU A 57 2.97 -19.39 4.41
N GLY A 58 2.93 -20.12 3.29
CA GLY A 58 3.43 -21.46 3.11
C GLY A 58 2.72 -22.53 3.94
N ASP A 59 2.89 -23.78 3.51
CA ASP A 59 2.30 -24.99 4.09
C ASP A 59 2.48 -25.11 5.61
N LYS A 60 3.59 -24.59 6.15
CA LYS A 60 3.92 -24.70 7.57
C LYS A 60 2.93 -23.91 8.43
N TYR A 61 2.64 -22.67 8.07
CA TYR A 61 1.72 -21.84 8.84
C TYR A 61 0.29 -22.39 8.76
N VAL A 62 -0.16 -22.77 7.55
CA VAL A 62 -1.45 -23.44 7.34
C VAL A 62 -1.55 -24.69 8.21
N SER A 63 -0.52 -25.55 8.20
CA SER A 63 -0.48 -26.76 9.01
C SER A 63 -0.55 -26.48 10.51
N GLU A 64 0.10 -25.42 11.00
CA GLU A 64 0.03 -25.01 12.42
C GLU A 64 -1.39 -24.58 12.81
N VAL A 65 -2.06 -23.76 11.99
CA VAL A 65 -3.46 -23.35 12.20
C VAL A 65 -4.39 -24.56 12.22
N ILE A 66 -4.28 -25.45 11.22
CA ILE A 66 -5.10 -26.66 11.13
C ILE A 66 -4.86 -27.59 12.33
N ASN A 67 -3.62 -27.74 12.79
CA ASN A 67 -3.30 -28.55 13.96
C ASN A 67 -3.89 -27.95 15.25
N LYS A 68 -3.87 -26.62 15.40
CA LYS A 68 -4.54 -25.94 16.53
C LYS A 68 -6.04 -26.23 16.52
N ILE A 69 -6.70 -26.11 15.36
CA ILE A 69 -8.14 -26.40 15.21
C ILE A 69 -8.46 -27.87 15.49
N LYS A 70 -7.68 -28.81 14.95
CA LYS A 70 -7.86 -30.27 15.15
C LYS A 70 -7.57 -30.76 16.58
N SER A 71 -6.95 -29.94 17.42
CA SER A 71 -6.69 -30.27 18.82
C SER A 71 -7.94 -30.22 19.71
N VAL A 72 -9.09 -29.85 19.15
CA VAL A 72 -10.34 -29.59 19.88
C VAL A 72 -11.43 -30.55 19.45
N ASN A 73 -12.16 -31.10 20.42
CA ASN A 73 -13.42 -31.77 20.19
C ASN A 73 -14.54 -30.73 20.20
N LEU A 74 -15.14 -30.47 19.03
CA LEU A 74 -16.26 -29.55 18.86
C LEU A 74 -17.56 -30.16 19.37
N THR A 75 -18.40 -29.32 19.98
CA THR A 75 -19.81 -29.64 20.30
C THR A 75 -20.66 -29.78 19.03
N ASP A 76 -21.81 -30.45 19.12
CA ASP A 76 -22.74 -30.62 18.00
C ASP A 76 -23.42 -29.32 17.57
N LYS A 77 -23.40 -28.29 18.42
CA LYS A 77 -23.92 -26.94 18.13
C LYS A 77 -22.95 -26.05 17.32
N LEU A 78 -21.71 -26.50 17.11
CA LEU A 78 -20.67 -25.74 16.41
C LEU A 78 -20.16 -26.52 15.20
N LYS A 79 -20.17 -25.86 14.04
CA LYS A 79 -19.56 -26.39 12.82
C LYS A 79 -18.38 -25.50 12.40
N VAL A 80 -17.29 -26.13 11.98
CA VAL A 80 -16.12 -25.45 11.40
C VAL A 80 -15.92 -25.94 9.97
N VAL A 81 -15.90 -25.01 9.03
CA VAL A 81 -15.72 -25.24 7.59
C VAL A 81 -14.50 -24.46 7.15
N ILE A 82 -13.61 -25.08 6.36
CA ILE A 82 -12.31 -24.50 6.00
C ILE A 82 -12.12 -24.61 4.50
N PHE A 83 -11.83 -23.50 3.83
CA PHE A 83 -11.27 -23.47 2.47
C PHE A 83 -9.76 -23.26 2.56
N ILE A 84 -9.01 -24.07 1.81
CA ILE A 84 -7.55 -23.97 1.69
C ILE A 84 -7.18 -24.06 0.21
N ASP A 85 -6.33 -23.14 -0.24
CA ASP A 85 -5.65 -23.18 -1.54
C ASP A 85 -4.15 -22.98 -1.25
N GLU A 86 -3.31 -23.96 -1.53
CA GLU A 86 -1.87 -23.91 -1.27
C GLU A 86 -1.13 -23.89 -2.61
N TYR A 87 0.10 -23.37 -2.64
CA TYR A 87 0.90 -23.26 -3.86
C TYR A 87 0.90 -24.56 -4.71
N ASP A 88 0.40 -24.48 -5.94
CA ASP A 88 0.32 -25.59 -6.91
C ASP A 88 -0.52 -26.78 -6.38
N ARG A 89 -1.57 -26.50 -5.58
CA ARG A 89 -2.53 -27.47 -5.05
C ARG A 89 -3.96 -26.98 -5.20
N GLN A 90 -4.85 -27.93 -5.43
CA GLN A 90 -6.28 -27.66 -5.57
C GLN A 90 -6.88 -26.97 -4.35
N GLY A 91 -7.53 -25.84 -4.59
CA GLY A 91 -8.50 -25.22 -3.70
C GLY A 91 -9.56 -26.23 -3.24
N GLN A 92 -9.65 -26.44 -1.94
CA GLN A 92 -10.46 -27.50 -1.34
C GLN A 92 -11.21 -27.00 -0.11
N ILE A 93 -12.51 -27.30 -0.05
CA ILE A 93 -13.33 -27.07 1.14
C ILE A 93 -13.36 -28.35 1.98
N TYR A 94 -13.19 -28.19 3.28
CA TYR A 94 -13.16 -29.22 4.30
C TYR A 94 -14.18 -28.91 5.41
N GLU A 95 -14.60 -29.93 6.14
CA GLU A 95 -15.15 -29.77 7.49
C GLU A 95 -14.20 -30.33 8.54
N ILE A 96 -14.32 -29.82 9.76
CA ILE A 96 -13.79 -30.48 10.94
C ILE A 96 -14.84 -31.45 11.48
N ASN A 97 -14.49 -32.74 11.52
CA ASN A 97 -15.36 -33.81 11.99
C ASN A 97 -14.78 -34.44 13.27
N THR A 98 -15.59 -34.49 14.33
CA THR A 98 -15.20 -34.94 15.67
C THR A 98 -15.73 -36.34 16.01
N SER A 99 -16.25 -37.09 15.03
CA SER A 99 -17.04 -38.31 15.27
C SER A 99 -16.25 -39.56 15.70
N VAL A 100 -14.96 -39.49 16.02
CA VAL A 100 -14.16 -40.70 16.28
C VAL A 100 -13.27 -40.53 17.51
N ASN A 101 -13.34 -41.52 18.40
CA ASN A 101 -12.51 -41.72 19.60
C ASN A 101 -11.00 -41.55 19.32
N GLY A 102 -10.50 -40.30 19.30
CA GLY A 102 -9.08 -40.02 19.08
C GLY A 102 -8.69 -38.61 18.63
N GLY A 103 -9.65 -37.77 18.21
CA GLY A 103 -9.39 -36.35 17.85
C GLY A 103 -10.15 -35.88 16.62
N ALA A 104 -10.14 -34.56 16.37
CA ALA A 104 -10.81 -33.98 15.21
C ALA A 104 -10.06 -34.26 13.90
N LEU A 105 -10.81 -34.65 12.87
CA LEU A 105 -10.32 -34.93 11.52
C LEU A 105 -10.70 -33.79 10.57
N LEU A 106 -9.78 -33.44 9.67
CA LEU A 106 -10.06 -32.57 8.54
C LEU A 106 -10.60 -33.46 7.40
N VAL A 107 -11.87 -33.30 7.05
CA VAL A 107 -12.56 -34.15 6.07
C VAL A 107 -12.84 -33.35 4.80
N PRO A 108 -12.35 -33.77 3.62
CA PRO A 108 -12.61 -33.05 2.38
C PRO A 108 -14.08 -33.17 1.99
N LEU A 109 -14.69 -32.05 1.60
CA LEU A 109 -16.07 -31.97 1.15
C LEU A 109 -16.19 -31.77 -0.36
N ILE A 110 -15.50 -30.76 -0.90
CA ILE A 110 -15.54 -30.40 -2.32
C ILE A 110 -14.20 -29.82 -2.77
N SER A 111 -13.65 -30.39 -3.84
CA SER A 111 -12.52 -29.79 -4.57
C SER A 111 -13.07 -28.79 -5.57
N LEU A 112 -12.49 -27.60 -5.61
CA LEU A 112 -12.77 -26.56 -6.60
C LEU A 112 -11.74 -26.54 -7.74
N GLY A 113 -10.72 -27.42 -7.68
CA GLY A 113 -9.53 -27.34 -8.51
C GLY A 113 -8.61 -26.18 -8.09
N GLU A 114 -7.51 -25.99 -8.82
CA GLU A 114 -6.68 -24.79 -8.65
C GLU A 114 -7.54 -23.54 -8.79
N CYS A 115 -7.55 -22.71 -7.76
CA CYS A 115 -8.36 -21.50 -7.74
C CYS A 115 -7.48 -20.29 -8.06
N ASN A 116 -8.13 -19.21 -8.49
CA ASN A 116 -7.55 -17.88 -8.37
C ASN A 116 -8.16 -17.27 -7.11
N THR A 117 -7.48 -17.27 -5.97
CA THR A 117 -8.03 -16.72 -4.72
C THR A 117 -8.18 -15.21 -4.73
N GLY A 118 -7.50 -14.53 -5.67
CA GLY A 118 -7.76 -13.13 -5.99
C GLY A 118 -9.07 -12.87 -6.73
N ASP A 119 -9.72 -13.92 -7.26
CA ASP A 119 -11.04 -13.78 -7.88
C ASP A 119 -12.16 -13.79 -6.81
N PRO A 120 -12.95 -12.70 -6.68
CA PRO A 120 -14.02 -12.62 -5.68
C PRO A 120 -15.06 -13.75 -5.78
N ARG A 121 -15.16 -14.41 -6.94
CA ARG A 121 -16.07 -15.55 -7.14
C ARG A 121 -15.65 -16.78 -6.33
N VAL A 122 -14.39 -16.92 -5.95
CA VAL A 122 -13.92 -18.03 -5.10
C VAL A 122 -14.42 -17.86 -3.67
N LEU A 123 -14.23 -16.66 -3.09
CA LEU A 123 -14.78 -16.32 -1.77
C LEU A 123 -16.32 -16.45 -1.75
N ASP A 124 -17.00 -15.94 -2.79
CA ASP A 124 -18.45 -16.05 -2.94
C ASP A 124 -18.94 -17.51 -2.94
N LYS A 125 -18.27 -18.39 -3.71
CA LYS A 125 -18.59 -19.82 -3.75
C LYS A 125 -18.41 -20.48 -2.39
N PHE A 126 -17.32 -20.17 -1.68
CA PHE A 126 -17.05 -20.74 -0.37
C PHE A 126 -18.11 -20.36 0.68
N ILE A 127 -18.45 -19.07 0.76
CA ILE A 127 -19.47 -18.56 1.68
C ILE A 127 -20.84 -19.19 1.34
N ASN A 128 -21.25 -19.12 0.07
CA ASN A 128 -22.53 -19.67 -0.37
C ASN A 128 -22.63 -21.18 -0.09
N TYR A 129 -21.57 -21.94 -0.37
CA TYR A 129 -21.51 -23.37 -0.09
C TYR A 129 -21.70 -23.65 1.41
N SER A 130 -20.98 -22.93 2.26
CA SER A 130 -20.99 -23.12 3.71
C SER A 130 -22.36 -22.82 4.32
N ILE A 131 -22.95 -21.67 3.99
CA ILE A 131 -24.29 -21.27 4.46
C ILE A 131 -25.38 -22.23 3.95
N THR A 132 -25.33 -22.60 2.66
CA THR A 132 -26.33 -23.50 2.08
C THR A 132 -26.25 -24.91 2.67
N ARG A 133 -25.03 -25.41 2.93
CA ARG A 133 -24.81 -26.79 3.38
C ARG A 133 -25.02 -26.95 4.88
N PHE A 134 -24.69 -25.93 5.67
CA PHE A 134 -24.70 -25.95 7.12
C PHE A 134 -25.53 -24.77 7.66
N PRO A 135 -26.87 -24.86 7.63
CA PRO A 135 -27.73 -23.81 8.16
C PRO A 135 -27.48 -23.60 9.66
N ALA A 136 -27.22 -22.37 10.07
CA ALA A 136 -26.95 -21.97 11.44
C ALA A 136 -27.61 -20.65 11.81
N GLU A 137 -27.71 -20.37 13.11
CA GLU A 137 -28.21 -19.10 13.63
C GLU A 137 -27.22 -17.95 13.42
N TYR A 138 -25.92 -18.19 13.66
CA TYR A 138 -24.86 -17.21 13.45
C TYR A 138 -23.73 -17.77 12.60
N TYR A 139 -23.15 -16.90 11.76
CA TYR A 139 -21.99 -17.22 10.95
C TYR A 139 -20.84 -16.26 11.27
N GLY A 140 -19.65 -16.83 11.44
CA GLY A 140 -18.39 -16.09 11.52
C GLY A 140 -17.53 -16.40 10.30
N LEU A 141 -17.06 -15.38 9.59
CA LEU A 141 -16.06 -15.51 8.53
C LEU A 141 -14.69 -15.11 9.05
N ILE A 142 -13.70 -15.98 8.87
CA ILE A 142 -12.31 -15.77 9.25
C ILE A 142 -11.48 -15.81 7.98
N ILE A 143 -10.81 -14.71 7.64
CA ILE A 143 -9.89 -14.63 6.51
C ILE A 143 -8.47 -14.61 7.06
N ILE A 144 -7.65 -15.57 6.65
CA ILE A 144 -6.27 -15.76 7.11
C ILE A 144 -5.35 -15.60 5.92
N ASP A 145 -4.55 -14.54 5.91
CA ASP A 145 -3.56 -14.28 4.86
C ASP A 145 -2.45 -13.31 5.35
N HIS A 146 -1.53 -12.92 4.46
CA HIS A 146 -0.80 -11.67 4.55
C HIS A 146 -1.65 -10.51 4.05
N SER A 147 -1.28 -9.29 4.45
CA SER A 147 -1.94 -8.09 3.95
C SER A 147 -1.06 -6.86 4.05
N ASN A 148 -1.40 -5.82 3.29
CA ASN A 148 -0.87 -4.48 3.49
C ASN A 148 -2.00 -3.44 3.48
N ALA A 149 -3.10 -3.75 4.17
CA ALA A 149 -4.31 -2.94 4.19
C ALA A 149 -4.90 -2.78 2.78
N TRP A 150 -5.17 -1.54 2.35
CA TRP A 150 -5.81 -1.24 1.07
C TRP A 150 -4.83 -1.03 -0.11
N ILE A 151 -3.52 -1.24 0.08
CA ILE A 151 -2.46 -0.86 -0.88
C ILE A 151 -2.30 -1.91 -2.00
N GLY A 152 -2.22 -1.47 -3.26
CA GLY A 152 -2.22 -2.32 -4.48
C GLY A 152 -0.87 -2.51 -5.23
N LYS A 153 -0.93 -3.32 -6.31
CA LYS A 153 0.14 -4.02 -7.08
C LYS A 153 1.41 -3.29 -7.50
N ASP A 154 1.42 -1.97 -7.64
CA ASP A 154 2.55 -1.28 -8.31
C ASP A 154 3.76 -1.07 -7.40
N PHE A 155 3.61 -1.32 -6.10
CA PHE A 155 4.74 -1.56 -5.22
C PHE A 155 5.14 -3.04 -5.35
N LYS A 156 6.27 -3.30 -6.01
CA LYS A 156 6.90 -4.63 -5.98
C LYS A 156 6.93 -5.08 -4.52
N HIS A 157 6.20 -6.16 -4.19
CA HIS A 157 6.03 -6.76 -2.84
C HIS A 157 4.88 -6.25 -1.94
N VAL A 158 3.82 -5.61 -2.47
CA VAL A 158 2.67 -5.17 -1.65
C VAL A 158 1.34 -5.67 -2.23
N HIS A 159 0.58 -6.40 -1.41
CA HIS A 159 -0.70 -7.01 -1.77
C HIS A 159 -1.76 -6.74 -0.69
N PRO A 160 -3.03 -6.47 -1.05
CA PRO A 160 -4.08 -6.17 -0.10
C PRO A 160 -4.41 -7.39 0.77
N ILE A 161 -4.96 -8.47 0.20
CA ILE A 161 -5.35 -9.70 0.90
C ILE A 161 -5.74 -10.78 -0.14
N ALA A 162 -5.74 -12.04 0.27
CA ALA A 162 -5.92 -13.23 -0.58
C ALA A 162 -4.96 -13.29 -1.76
N TYR A 163 -3.69 -13.00 -1.48
CA TYR A 163 -2.63 -12.94 -2.48
C TYR A 163 -2.34 -14.34 -3.05
N ASP A 164 -2.35 -14.41 -4.37
CA ASP A 164 -2.26 -15.64 -5.15
C ASP A 164 -1.09 -15.55 -6.13
N GLU A 165 -0.03 -16.32 -5.89
CA GLU A 165 1.14 -16.40 -6.75
C GLU A 165 0.91 -17.28 -7.99
N HIS A 166 -0.01 -18.24 -7.91
CA HIS A 166 -0.34 -19.18 -8.97
C HIS A 166 -1.87 -19.32 -9.20
N THR A 167 -2.41 -18.43 -10.02
CA THR A 167 -3.87 -18.33 -10.30
C THR A 167 -4.50 -19.52 -11.04
N GLY A 168 -3.79 -20.63 -11.25
CA GLY A 168 -4.22 -21.76 -12.07
C GLY A 168 -4.39 -21.45 -13.57
N THR A 169 -3.97 -20.26 -14.01
CA THR A 169 -4.05 -19.80 -15.41
C THR A 169 -2.73 -19.20 -15.91
N ASN A 170 -2.65 -18.80 -17.18
CA ASN A 170 -1.50 -18.07 -17.72
C ASN A 170 -1.36 -16.64 -17.16
N SER A 171 -2.23 -16.22 -16.24
CA SER A 171 -2.20 -14.90 -15.62
C SER A 171 -1.18 -14.88 -14.48
N LEU A 172 -0.34 -13.84 -14.48
CA LEU A 172 0.57 -13.57 -13.37
C LEU A 172 -0.21 -12.92 -12.22
N MET A 173 -0.34 -13.67 -11.12
CA MET A 173 -0.53 -13.21 -9.75
C MET A 173 -1.70 -12.24 -9.48
N ASP A 174 -2.59 -12.61 -8.56
CA ASP A 174 -3.83 -11.87 -8.27
C ASP A 174 -4.04 -11.68 -6.75
N TYR A 175 -5.03 -10.86 -6.38
CA TYR A 175 -5.39 -10.62 -4.98
C TYR A 175 -6.82 -10.04 -4.89
N LEU A 176 -7.46 -10.15 -3.73
CA LEU A 176 -8.73 -9.49 -3.49
C LEU A 176 -8.52 -8.04 -3.04
N THR A 177 -9.22 -7.11 -3.69
CA THR A 177 -9.33 -5.73 -3.19
C THR A 177 -10.38 -5.61 -2.09
N LEU A 178 -10.30 -4.53 -1.29
CA LEU A 178 -11.32 -4.21 -0.28
C LEU A 178 -12.72 -4.08 -0.91
N ASN A 179 -12.83 -3.49 -2.10
CA ASN A 179 -14.08 -3.37 -2.84
C ASN A 179 -14.63 -4.74 -3.23
N GLU A 180 -13.79 -5.64 -3.75
CA GLU A 180 -14.18 -6.99 -4.12
C GLU A 180 -14.70 -7.78 -2.92
N ILE A 181 -13.99 -7.74 -1.78
CA ILE A 181 -14.46 -8.36 -0.53
C ILE A 181 -15.81 -7.78 -0.12
N THR A 182 -15.92 -6.45 -0.08
CA THR A 182 -17.17 -5.78 0.31
C THR A 182 -18.33 -6.15 -0.62
N SER A 183 -18.06 -6.28 -1.92
CA SER A 183 -19.05 -6.66 -2.93
C SER A 183 -19.59 -8.09 -2.74
N VAL A 184 -18.75 -9.00 -2.25
CA VAL A 184 -19.14 -10.37 -1.93
C VAL A 184 -19.94 -10.38 -0.62
N LEU A 185 -19.42 -9.74 0.43
CA LEU A 185 -20.05 -9.75 1.76
C LEU A 185 -21.43 -9.08 1.78
N ARG A 186 -21.66 -8.07 0.93
CA ARG A 186 -22.97 -7.44 0.72
C ARG A 186 -24.10 -8.40 0.34
N LYS A 187 -23.77 -9.60 -0.16
CA LYS A 187 -24.76 -10.60 -0.58
C LYS A 187 -25.29 -11.46 0.58
N TYR A 188 -24.63 -11.42 1.74
CA TYR A 188 -24.85 -12.36 2.85
C TYR A 188 -25.19 -11.61 4.13
N ASP A 189 -26.48 -11.52 4.43
CA ASP A 189 -26.99 -10.90 5.67
C ASP A 189 -26.77 -11.81 6.89
N GLU A 190 -26.47 -13.08 6.66
CA GLU A 190 -26.30 -14.10 7.69
C GLU A 190 -24.95 -14.00 8.44
N ILE A 191 -23.95 -13.31 7.86
CA ILE A 191 -22.63 -13.18 8.48
C ILE A 191 -22.68 -12.13 9.59
N SER A 192 -22.56 -12.59 10.83
CA SER A 192 -22.61 -11.73 12.03
C SER A 192 -21.23 -11.19 12.41
N ILE A 193 -20.18 -11.98 12.17
CA ILE A 193 -18.80 -11.63 12.54
C ILE A 193 -17.87 -11.81 11.35
N ILE A 194 -16.95 -10.87 11.16
CA ILE A 194 -15.76 -11.07 10.34
C ILE A 194 -14.47 -10.88 11.15
N VAL A 195 -13.54 -11.81 10.97
CA VAL A 195 -12.20 -11.79 11.57
C VAL A 195 -11.17 -11.71 10.44
N PHE A 196 -10.39 -10.65 10.46
CA PHE A 196 -9.23 -10.46 9.59
C PHE A 196 -7.98 -10.86 10.37
N ASP A 197 -7.54 -12.10 10.21
CA ASP A 197 -6.24 -12.59 10.72
C ASP A 197 -5.15 -12.29 9.69
N VAL A 198 -4.94 -11.00 9.48
CA VAL A 198 -4.10 -10.44 8.42
C VAL A 198 -3.45 -9.12 8.89
N ASP A 199 -2.30 -8.76 8.31
CA ASP A 199 -1.59 -7.54 8.71
C ASP A 199 -2.34 -6.26 8.35
N HIS A 200 -2.39 -5.29 9.27
CA HIS A 200 -2.85 -3.91 9.07
C HIS A 200 -4.30 -3.72 8.61
N TYR A 201 -5.12 -4.77 8.64
CA TYR A 201 -6.46 -4.75 8.04
C TYR A 201 -7.54 -4.26 9.00
N LEU A 202 -7.24 -4.00 10.28
CA LEU A 202 -8.13 -3.23 11.15
C LEU A 202 -7.84 -1.72 11.06
N SER A 203 -8.26 -1.16 9.93
CA SER A 203 -8.17 0.26 9.61
C SER A 203 -9.54 0.91 9.46
N PHE A 204 -9.60 2.24 9.52
CA PHE A 204 -10.79 3.03 9.29
C PHE A 204 -11.38 2.76 7.91
N GLU A 205 -10.52 2.58 6.89
CA GLU A 205 -10.92 2.23 5.53
C GLU A 205 -11.70 0.92 5.48
N VAL A 206 -11.17 -0.13 6.12
CA VAL A 206 -11.82 -1.44 6.19
C VAL A 206 -13.08 -1.35 7.06
N TYR A 207 -13.00 -0.69 8.21
CA TYR A 207 -14.15 -0.48 9.11
C TYR A 207 -15.32 0.18 8.38
N ALA A 208 -15.06 1.29 7.67
CA ALA A 208 -16.07 2.01 6.92
C ALA A 208 -16.59 1.17 5.74
N SER A 209 -15.70 0.55 4.96
CA SER A 209 -16.11 -0.29 3.83
C SER A 209 -16.98 -1.45 4.27
N ILE A 210 -16.66 -2.14 5.36
CA ILE A 210 -17.45 -3.28 5.83
C ILE A 210 -18.76 -2.81 6.49
N PHE A 211 -18.70 -1.96 7.50
CA PHE A 211 -19.89 -1.63 8.30
C PHE A 211 -20.89 -0.73 7.59
N MET A 212 -20.46 0.13 6.65
CA MET A 212 -21.39 0.98 5.89
C MET A 212 -22.18 0.21 4.84
N ASN A 213 -21.68 -0.96 4.45
CA ASN A 213 -22.13 -1.64 3.25
C ASN A 213 -22.71 -3.02 3.51
N THR A 214 -22.44 -3.63 4.66
CA THR A 214 -22.86 -4.99 5.00
C THR A 214 -23.68 -5.01 6.28
N ASN A 215 -24.36 -6.13 6.55
CA ASN A 215 -25.07 -6.36 7.82
C ASN A 215 -24.20 -7.00 8.90
N ILE A 216 -22.89 -7.08 8.69
CA ILE A 216 -21.94 -7.59 9.68
C ILE A 216 -22.00 -6.73 10.94
N GLU A 217 -22.11 -7.39 12.09
CA GLU A 217 -22.27 -6.74 13.39
C GLU A 217 -20.93 -6.50 14.08
N PHE A 218 -19.96 -7.40 13.89
CA PHE A 218 -18.65 -7.34 14.55
C PHE A 218 -17.49 -7.54 13.58
N LEU A 219 -16.46 -6.73 13.75
CA LEU A 219 -15.21 -6.74 12.99
C LEU A 219 -14.04 -6.93 13.97
N ILE A 220 -13.24 -7.97 13.76
CA ILE A 220 -12.04 -8.25 14.55
C ILE A 220 -10.82 -8.23 13.63
N GLY A 221 -9.72 -7.67 14.10
CA GLY A 221 -8.44 -7.69 13.38
C GLY A 221 -7.34 -6.94 14.10
N SER A 222 -6.23 -6.74 13.40
CA SER A 222 -5.07 -5.99 13.90
C SER A 222 -4.80 -4.72 13.08
N PRO A 223 -4.49 -3.58 13.71
CA PRO A 223 -3.93 -2.41 13.02
C PRO A 223 -2.41 -2.58 12.72
N LEU A 224 -1.77 -3.62 13.27
CA LEU A 224 -0.36 -3.99 13.11
C LEU A 224 -0.24 -5.32 12.37
N THR A 225 0.92 -5.98 12.43
CA THR A 225 1.07 -7.36 11.95
C THR A 225 0.21 -8.30 12.81
N PRO A 226 -0.54 -9.26 12.22
CA PRO A 226 -1.44 -10.08 12.96
C PRO A 226 -0.60 -11.00 13.84
N CYS A 227 -1.04 -11.11 15.09
CA CYS A 227 -0.62 -12.21 15.93
C CYS A 227 -1.23 -13.51 15.44
N SER A 228 -0.56 -14.64 15.68
CA SER A 228 -1.21 -15.94 15.53
C SER A 228 -2.42 -16.01 16.47
N ILE A 229 -3.64 -15.88 15.92
CA ILE A 229 -4.87 -16.02 16.70
C ILE A 229 -4.94 -17.44 17.26
N GLU A 230 -5.32 -17.57 18.53
CA GLU A 230 -5.24 -18.84 19.26
C GLU A 230 -6.49 -19.71 19.05
N TYR A 231 -6.78 -20.08 17.80
CA TYR A 231 -8.01 -20.76 17.39
C TYR A 231 -8.30 -22.05 18.18
N GLY A 232 -7.28 -22.82 18.57
CA GLY A 232 -7.47 -24.03 19.37
C GLY A 232 -8.04 -23.74 20.76
N ASP A 233 -7.57 -22.68 21.43
CA ASP A 233 -8.09 -22.30 22.74
C ASP A 233 -9.48 -21.64 22.63
N ILE A 234 -9.68 -20.82 21.59
CA ILE A 234 -10.96 -20.18 21.30
C ILE A 234 -12.06 -21.21 21.02
N LEU A 235 -11.81 -22.17 20.12
CA LEU A 235 -12.78 -23.20 19.75
C LEU A 235 -13.12 -24.13 20.91
N ARG A 236 -12.14 -24.41 21.79
CA ARG A 236 -12.36 -25.21 23.00
C ARG A 236 -13.29 -24.50 23.96
N GLU A 237 -12.99 -23.25 24.27
CA GLU A 237 -13.81 -22.43 25.18
C GLU A 237 -15.21 -22.17 24.60
N LEU A 238 -15.30 -21.90 23.30
CA LEU A 238 -16.59 -21.74 22.61
C LEU A 238 -17.43 -23.01 22.69
N SER A 239 -16.83 -24.19 22.46
CA SER A 239 -17.55 -25.48 22.55
C SER A 239 -18.10 -25.71 23.96
N ILE A 240 -17.29 -25.44 25.00
CA ILE A 240 -17.72 -25.55 26.40
C ILE A 240 -18.88 -24.59 26.70
N ARG A 241 -18.80 -23.34 26.24
CA ARG A 241 -19.86 -22.35 26.48
C ARG A 241 -21.16 -22.72 25.79
N LEU A 242 -21.10 -23.21 24.55
CA LEU A 242 -22.27 -23.61 23.78
C LEU A 242 -23.01 -24.82 24.37
N ASP A 243 -22.32 -25.71 25.08
CA ASP A 243 -22.97 -26.81 25.80
C ASP A 243 -23.84 -26.31 26.96
N ILE A 244 -23.48 -25.16 27.55
CA ILE A 244 -24.09 -24.65 28.79
C ILE A 244 -25.12 -23.54 28.49
N ASN A 245 -24.76 -22.60 27.62
CA ASN A 245 -25.52 -21.38 27.33
C ASN A 245 -25.57 -21.11 25.82
N GLU A 246 -26.41 -20.16 25.42
CA GLU A 246 -26.25 -19.53 24.11
C GLU A 246 -25.06 -18.57 24.12
N VAL A 247 -24.33 -18.51 23.01
CA VAL A 247 -23.22 -17.55 22.82
C VAL A 247 -23.61 -16.62 21.69
N THR A 248 -23.74 -15.34 22.00
CA THR A 248 -24.05 -14.26 21.07
C THR A 248 -22.82 -13.85 20.24
N PRO A 249 -22.99 -13.14 19.12
CA PRO A 249 -21.87 -12.65 18.33
C PRO A 249 -20.89 -11.77 19.11
N GLY A 250 -21.40 -10.88 19.98
CA GLY A 250 -20.55 -10.03 20.83
C GLY A 250 -19.70 -10.83 21.81
N GLU A 251 -20.28 -11.86 22.44
CA GLU A 251 -19.55 -12.73 23.37
C GLU A 251 -18.46 -13.56 22.67
N LEU A 252 -18.71 -14.00 21.42
CA LEU A 252 -17.68 -14.68 20.62
C LEU A 252 -16.56 -13.71 20.22
N ALA A 253 -16.89 -12.49 19.80
CA ALA A 253 -15.89 -11.49 19.45
C ALA A 253 -14.99 -11.11 20.65
N GLU A 254 -15.58 -10.94 21.84
CA GLU A 254 -14.82 -10.76 23.09
C GLU A 254 -13.95 -11.99 23.41
N LEU A 255 -14.50 -13.19 23.25
CA LEU A 255 -13.78 -14.44 23.50
C LEU A 255 -12.52 -14.55 22.62
N ILE A 256 -12.63 -14.23 21.33
CA ILE A 256 -11.51 -14.26 20.37
C ILE A 256 -10.37 -13.36 20.84
N VAL A 257 -10.68 -12.10 21.17
CA VAL A 257 -9.67 -11.10 21.55
C VAL A 257 -9.06 -11.43 22.92
N ASN A 258 -9.90 -11.71 23.92
CA ASN A 258 -9.43 -11.94 25.29
C ASN A 258 -8.58 -13.21 25.40
N THR A 259 -8.95 -14.28 24.69
CA THR A 259 -8.20 -15.55 24.68
C THR A 259 -6.82 -15.32 24.06
N THR A 260 -6.77 -14.68 22.90
CA THR A 260 -5.51 -14.40 22.19
C THR A 260 -4.63 -13.46 23.03
N SER A 261 -5.22 -12.40 23.58
CA SER A 261 -4.53 -11.43 24.45
C SER A 261 -3.87 -12.09 25.66
N SER A 262 -4.55 -13.02 26.32
CA SER A 262 -3.99 -13.75 27.47
C SER A 262 -2.71 -14.53 27.16
N LYS A 263 -2.50 -14.90 25.88
CA LYS A 263 -1.32 -15.65 25.41
C LYS A 263 -0.25 -14.75 24.80
N GLN A 264 -0.66 -13.63 24.20
CA GLN A 264 0.19 -12.77 23.38
C GLN A 264 0.58 -11.44 24.04
N HIS A 265 0.13 -11.15 25.28
CA HIS A 265 0.38 -9.86 25.96
C HIS A 265 1.86 -9.45 26.05
N GLY A 266 2.80 -10.40 26.04
CA GLY A 266 4.25 -10.13 26.04
C GLY A 266 4.89 -9.92 24.67
N ASN A 267 4.13 -10.05 23.57
CA ASN A 267 4.64 -10.00 22.20
C ASN A 267 4.66 -8.53 21.69
N PRO A 268 5.82 -7.94 21.37
CA PRO A 268 5.92 -6.54 20.94
C PRO A 268 5.10 -6.16 19.70
N GLY A 269 4.74 -7.13 18.86
CA GLY A 269 3.90 -6.92 17.67
C GLY A 269 2.41 -7.14 17.89
N PHE A 270 1.97 -7.44 19.12
CA PHE A 270 0.58 -7.80 19.39
C PHE A 270 -0.29 -6.56 19.62
N VAL A 271 -1.24 -6.35 18.71
CA VAL A 271 -2.46 -5.55 18.93
C VAL A 271 -3.62 -6.27 18.25
N LEU A 272 -4.71 -6.48 18.95
CA LEU A 272 -5.92 -7.11 18.43
C LEU A 272 -7.13 -6.43 19.08
N ALA A 273 -8.10 -6.04 18.26
CA ALA A 273 -9.29 -5.38 18.75
C ALA A 273 -10.54 -5.93 18.06
N ALA A 274 -11.66 -5.87 18.77
CA ALA A 274 -12.97 -6.18 18.25
C ALA A 274 -13.87 -4.94 18.36
N PHE A 275 -14.49 -4.60 17.24
CA PHE A 275 -15.40 -3.49 17.13
C PHE A 275 -16.79 -3.98 16.75
N LYS A 276 -17.82 -3.42 17.40
CA LYS A 276 -19.20 -3.55 16.96
C LYS A 276 -19.57 -2.43 15.98
N LYS A 277 -20.52 -2.73 15.10
CA LYS A 277 -21.13 -1.76 14.21
C LYS A 277 -21.85 -0.69 15.04
N GLU A 278 -21.39 0.55 14.93
CA GLU A 278 -22.03 1.71 15.56
C GLU A 278 -22.47 2.74 14.51
N THR A 279 -23.23 3.74 14.94
CA THR A 279 -23.75 4.85 14.09
C THR A 279 -22.67 5.86 13.63
N PHE A 280 -21.43 5.38 13.46
CA PHE A 280 -20.28 6.12 12.94
C PHE A 280 -20.57 6.85 11.62
N SER A 281 -21.46 6.27 10.82
CA SER A 281 -21.90 6.73 9.50
C SER A 281 -22.42 8.16 9.46
N TYR A 282 -22.96 8.66 10.58
CA TYR A 282 -23.61 9.98 10.61
C TYR A 282 -22.71 11.08 11.17
N ILE A 283 -21.85 10.75 12.13
CA ILE A 283 -21.05 11.75 12.86
C ILE A 283 -19.78 12.12 12.10
N MET A 284 -19.12 11.14 11.47
CA MET A 284 -17.89 11.40 10.72
C MET A 284 -18.10 12.37 9.54
N PRO A 285 -19.11 12.21 8.66
CA PRO A 285 -19.43 13.21 7.63
C PRO A 285 -19.64 14.62 8.19
N MET A 286 -20.37 14.72 9.31
CA MET A 286 -20.65 16.00 9.94
C MET A 286 -19.35 16.65 10.44
N MET A 287 -18.48 15.89 11.10
CA MET A 287 -17.16 16.35 11.54
C MET A 287 -16.31 16.83 10.35
N LEU A 288 -16.21 16.04 9.28
CA LEU A 288 -15.44 16.38 8.07
C LEU A 288 -15.98 17.65 7.39
N SER A 289 -17.30 17.81 7.31
CA SER A 289 -17.92 19.04 6.77
C SER A 289 -17.59 20.28 7.60
N GLN A 290 -17.51 20.14 8.92
CA GLN A 290 -17.14 21.23 9.83
C GLN A 290 -15.65 21.58 9.71
N PHE A 291 -14.79 20.57 9.51
CA PHE A 291 -13.38 20.78 9.18
C PHE A 291 -13.23 21.65 7.93
N MET A 292 -13.93 21.30 6.86
CA MET A 292 -13.88 22.03 5.59
C MET A 292 -14.46 23.45 5.66
N ALA A 293 -15.29 23.76 6.66
CA ALA A 293 -15.90 25.08 6.83
C ALA A 293 -15.03 26.07 7.66
N ILE A 294 -14.01 25.59 8.36
CA ILE A 294 -13.12 26.41 9.19
C ILE A 294 -11.96 26.94 8.36
N TYR A 295 -11.35 28.06 8.79
CA TYR A 295 -10.19 28.62 8.12
C TYR A 295 -9.04 27.57 8.04
N PRO A 296 -8.55 27.26 6.83
CA PRO A 296 -7.66 26.13 6.63
C PRO A 296 -6.31 26.20 7.38
N GLU A 297 -5.75 27.38 7.57
CA GLU A 297 -4.46 27.53 8.29
C GLU A 297 -4.62 27.20 9.79
N GLU A 298 -5.72 27.64 10.39
CA GLU A 298 -6.01 27.43 11.81
C GLU A 298 -6.25 25.94 12.09
N ILE A 299 -7.01 25.30 11.21
CA ILE A 299 -7.35 23.88 11.36
C ILE A 299 -6.17 22.97 11.03
N THR A 300 -5.33 23.35 10.05
CA THR A 300 -4.10 22.62 9.73
C THR A 300 -3.15 22.56 10.92
N LYS A 301 -2.95 23.69 11.63
CA LYS A 301 -2.12 23.71 12.84
C LYS A 301 -2.66 22.80 13.94
N ILE A 302 -3.98 22.77 14.11
CA ILE A 302 -4.66 21.91 15.10
C ILE A 302 -4.45 20.43 14.73
N LEU A 303 -4.65 20.08 13.46
CA LEU A 303 -4.47 18.72 12.95
C LEU A 303 -3.01 18.25 13.09
N ASN A 304 -2.03 19.08 12.72
CA ASN A 304 -0.61 18.76 12.85
C ASN A 304 -0.23 18.44 14.30
N ASN A 305 -0.66 19.28 15.25
CA ASN A 305 -0.40 19.07 16.68
C ASN A 305 -1.02 17.76 17.20
N ALA A 306 -2.18 17.37 16.70
CA ALA A 306 -2.83 16.11 17.08
C ALA A 306 -2.09 14.90 16.50
N ILE A 307 -1.71 14.95 15.21
CA ILE A 307 -1.01 13.88 14.51
C ILE A 307 0.38 13.64 15.10
N GLU A 308 1.14 14.70 15.43
CA GLU A 308 2.47 14.59 16.05
C GLU A 308 2.46 13.84 17.39
N ARG A 309 1.31 13.80 18.07
CA ARG A 309 1.11 13.13 19.35
C ARG A 309 0.44 11.76 19.23
N THR A 310 0.10 11.36 18.00
CA THR A 310 -0.61 10.11 17.75
C THR A 310 0.38 8.99 17.45
N PRO A 311 0.28 7.83 18.14
CA PRO A 311 1.08 6.65 17.83
C PRO A 311 0.89 6.19 16.38
N VAL A 312 1.99 5.68 15.81
CA VAL A 312 2.04 5.16 14.45
C VAL A 312 2.10 3.64 14.47
N TYR A 313 1.30 3.03 13.60
CA TYR A 313 1.39 1.63 13.19
C TYR A 313 2.17 1.56 11.87
N TYR A 314 3.41 1.10 11.93
CA TYR A 314 4.25 0.97 10.74
C TYR A 314 3.93 -0.33 10.01
N ILE A 315 3.64 -0.26 8.71
CA ILE A 315 3.46 -1.45 7.86
C ILE A 315 4.77 -2.21 7.69
N SER A 316 5.83 -1.48 7.37
CA SER A 316 7.13 -2.08 7.09
C SER A 316 8.22 -1.01 7.09
N LEU A 317 9.43 -1.37 7.52
CA LEU A 317 10.62 -0.53 7.35
C LEU A 317 10.93 -0.24 5.87
N TYR A 318 10.39 -1.04 4.95
CA TYR A 318 10.60 -0.91 3.51
C TYR A 318 9.68 0.13 2.84
N TYR A 319 8.59 0.57 3.49
CA TYR A 319 7.63 1.51 2.91
C TYR A 319 7.30 2.66 3.89
N PRO A 320 8.28 3.54 4.17
CA PRO A 320 8.11 4.61 5.16
C PRO A 320 7.11 5.70 4.75
N SER A 321 6.59 5.67 3.52
CA SER A 321 5.66 6.65 2.95
C SER A 321 4.18 6.34 3.18
N VAL A 322 3.82 5.09 3.54
CA VAL A 322 2.44 4.75 3.91
C VAL A 322 2.34 4.55 5.41
N ILE A 323 1.65 5.48 6.07
CA ILE A 323 1.64 5.61 7.52
C ILE A 323 0.21 5.52 8.03
N PHE A 324 0.05 4.70 9.06
CA PHE A 324 -1.20 4.48 9.73
C PHE A 324 -1.11 5.00 11.16
N TYR A 325 -2.05 5.85 11.55
CA TYR A 325 -2.12 6.43 12.89
C TYR A 325 -3.24 5.77 13.69
N ASP A 326 -3.11 5.66 15.02
CA ASP A 326 -4.24 5.22 15.85
C ASP A 326 -5.35 6.28 15.85
N MET A 327 -6.49 5.92 15.26
CA MET A 327 -7.62 6.84 15.06
C MET A 327 -8.19 7.34 16.39
N GLY A 328 -8.25 6.49 17.41
CA GLY A 328 -8.80 6.88 18.70
C GLY A 328 -7.91 7.87 19.44
N VAL A 329 -6.59 7.64 19.42
CA VAL A 329 -5.63 8.60 19.99
C VAL A 329 -5.64 9.91 19.20
N PHE A 330 -5.73 9.86 17.87
CA PHE A 330 -5.88 11.07 17.06
C PHE A 330 -7.10 11.90 17.48
N LEU A 331 -8.28 11.28 17.60
CA LEU A 331 -9.49 11.98 18.01
C LEU A 331 -9.41 12.52 19.44
N LYS A 332 -8.76 11.79 20.36
CA LYS A 332 -8.47 12.24 21.73
C LYS A 332 -7.60 13.49 21.72
N GLU A 333 -6.50 13.48 20.98
CA GLU A 333 -5.57 14.62 20.91
C GLU A 333 -6.18 15.82 20.16
N LEU A 334 -6.99 15.57 19.14
CA LEU A 334 -7.77 16.57 18.45
C LEU A 334 -8.77 17.25 19.40
N ASN A 335 -9.50 16.48 20.21
CA ASN A 335 -10.40 17.01 21.24
C ASN A 335 -9.67 17.84 22.30
N ASN A 336 -8.45 17.43 22.70
CA ASN A 336 -7.60 18.15 23.65
C ASN A 336 -7.07 19.49 23.09
N THR A 337 -6.88 19.55 21.78
CA THR A 337 -6.33 20.71 21.06
C THR A 337 -7.42 21.73 20.72
N LEU A 338 -8.65 21.27 20.45
CA LEU A 338 -9.81 22.13 20.21
C LEU A 338 -10.24 22.86 21.50
N ARG A 339 -9.78 24.11 21.66
CA ARG A 339 -10.03 24.95 22.83
C ARG A 339 -10.79 26.25 22.55
N ASP A 340 -10.97 26.62 21.28
CA ASP A 340 -11.66 27.87 20.89
C ASP A 340 -13.19 27.67 20.89
N ASN A 341 -13.90 28.62 21.50
CA ASN A 341 -15.36 28.70 21.48
C ASN A 341 -15.92 28.82 20.05
N LYS A 342 -15.15 29.34 19.09
CA LYS A 342 -15.54 29.41 17.67
C LYS A 342 -15.66 28.03 17.00
N MET A 343 -14.98 27.02 17.54
CA MET A 343 -14.98 25.65 16.99
C MET A 343 -15.82 24.68 17.83
N ILE A 344 -16.75 25.18 18.64
CA ILE A 344 -17.51 24.35 19.58
C ILE A 344 -18.30 23.23 18.88
N LEU A 345 -18.83 23.47 17.68
CA LEU A 345 -19.53 22.44 16.90
C LEU A 345 -18.57 21.32 16.47
N LEU A 346 -17.40 21.69 15.95
CA LEU A 346 -16.36 20.72 15.59
C LEU A 346 -15.91 19.92 16.81
N LYS A 347 -15.64 20.60 17.92
CA LYS A 347 -15.26 19.95 19.18
C LYS A 347 -16.30 18.94 19.63
N ASN A 348 -17.58 19.30 19.62
CA ASN A 348 -18.66 18.40 19.98
C ASN A 348 -18.73 17.18 19.04
N SER A 349 -18.56 17.38 17.73
CA SER A 349 -18.53 16.28 16.76
C SER A 349 -17.36 15.33 17.01
N VAL A 350 -16.16 15.86 17.27
CA VAL A 350 -14.96 15.08 17.61
C VAL A 350 -15.16 14.31 18.92
N GLU A 351 -15.71 14.96 19.96
CA GLU A 351 -15.97 14.30 21.24
C GLU A 351 -16.99 13.17 21.10
N VAL A 352 -18.09 13.40 20.39
CA VAL A 352 -19.10 12.36 20.13
C VAL A 352 -18.48 11.22 19.34
N LEU A 353 -17.72 11.50 18.28
CA LEU A 353 -17.06 10.48 17.47
C LEU A 353 -16.08 9.64 18.29
N TYR A 354 -15.26 10.28 19.12
CA TYR A 354 -14.32 9.62 20.01
C TYR A 354 -15.04 8.69 21.01
N ARG A 355 -16.12 9.17 21.64
CA ARG A 355 -16.93 8.36 22.57
C ARG A 355 -17.61 7.19 21.87
N THR A 356 -18.22 7.41 20.71
CA THR A 356 -18.83 6.35 19.91
C THR A 356 -17.81 5.29 19.53
N LEU A 357 -16.60 5.68 19.11
CA LEU A 357 -15.55 4.72 18.80
C LEU A 357 -15.07 3.95 20.04
N LEU A 358 -14.89 4.62 21.18
CA LEU A 358 -14.56 3.95 22.44
C LEU A 358 -15.63 2.93 22.85
N GLU A 359 -16.90 3.29 22.76
CA GLU A 359 -18.03 2.43 23.11
C GLU A 359 -18.24 1.30 22.09
N SER A 360 -17.82 1.51 20.83
CA SER A 360 -17.84 0.50 19.78
C SER A 360 -16.76 -0.57 19.97
N ARG A 361 -15.70 -0.30 20.73
CA ARG A 361 -14.64 -1.28 21.01
C ARG A 361 -15.07 -2.21 22.13
N ILE A 362 -15.50 -3.42 21.77
CA ILE A 362 -15.99 -4.42 22.71
C ILE A 362 -14.86 -5.19 23.41
N ALA A 363 -13.72 -5.37 22.74
CA ALA A 363 -12.55 -5.99 23.34
C ALA A 363 -11.26 -5.45 22.73
N PHE A 364 -10.19 -5.45 23.53
CA PHE A 364 -8.88 -4.97 23.15
C PHE A 364 -7.79 -5.76 23.87
N GLY A 365 -6.78 -6.20 23.12
CA GLY A 365 -5.57 -6.78 23.64
C GLY A 365 -4.37 -6.18 22.94
N ALA A 366 -3.36 -5.79 23.69
CA ALA A 366 -2.16 -5.20 23.14
C ALA A 366 -0.92 -5.49 24.00
N TYR A 367 0.24 -5.30 23.39
CA TYR A 367 1.50 -5.10 24.09
C TYR A 367 1.51 -3.76 24.81
N PHE A 368 2.19 -3.68 25.95
CA PHE A 368 2.11 -2.52 26.86
C PHE A 368 2.44 -1.16 26.23
N LEU A 369 3.24 -1.12 25.15
CA LEU A 369 3.54 0.13 24.43
C LEU A 369 2.31 0.71 23.70
N TYR A 370 1.28 -0.10 23.51
CA TYR A 370 0.04 0.26 22.81
C TYR A 370 -1.18 0.24 23.75
N ASP A 371 -1.01 0.14 25.07
CA ASP A 371 -2.13 0.08 26.03
C ASP A 371 -3.04 1.33 25.99
N ASP A 372 -2.46 2.48 25.62
CA ASP A 372 -3.20 3.75 25.46
C ASP A 372 -3.89 3.90 24.09
N CYS A 373 -3.69 2.95 23.17
CA CYS A 373 -4.28 2.97 21.84
C CYS A 373 -5.72 2.47 21.82
N LEU A 374 -6.48 2.87 20.80
CA LEU A 374 -7.81 2.32 20.56
C LEU A 374 -7.74 0.98 19.83
N GLY A 375 -6.75 0.79 18.95
CA GLY A 375 -6.60 -0.44 18.16
C GLY A 375 -7.30 -0.40 16.80
N LEU A 376 -7.65 0.79 16.31
CA LEU A 376 -8.15 1.03 14.96
C LEU A 376 -7.22 2.03 14.28
N SER A 377 -6.61 1.63 13.17
CA SER A 377 -5.73 2.52 12.42
C SER A 377 -6.49 3.43 11.45
N MET A 378 -5.87 4.50 10.96
CA MET A 378 -6.38 5.30 9.84
C MET A 378 -5.22 5.70 8.94
N TYR A 379 -5.44 5.71 7.63
CA TYR A 379 -4.48 6.29 6.71
C TYR A 379 -4.49 7.82 6.80
N PHE A 380 -3.33 8.38 7.13
CA PHE A 380 -3.10 9.82 7.15
C PHE A 380 -1.62 10.06 6.78
N PRO A 381 -1.29 10.49 5.55
CA PRO A 381 0.10 10.68 5.12
C PRO A 381 0.92 11.63 6.01
N ARG A 382 2.24 11.43 6.09
CA ARG A 382 3.08 12.32 6.92
C ARG A 382 3.21 13.71 6.32
N ASP A 383 3.31 13.79 5.01
CA ASP A 383 3.55 15.03 4.29
C ASP A 383 2.87 15.01 2.91
N PRO A 384 2.83 16.16 2.20
CA PRO A 384 2.19 16.23 0.89
C PRO A 384 2.78 15.28 -0.16
N ILE A 385 4.07 14.93 -0.07
CA ILE A 385 4.72 14.05 -1.05
C ILE A 385 4.16 12.64 -0.87
N ASP A 386 4.12 12.16 0.37
CA ASP A 386 3.52 10.86 0.71
C ASP A 386 2.03 10.83 0.32
N TYR A 387 1.28 11.93 0.47
CA TYR A 387 -0.12 12.01 0.04
C TYR A 387 -0.26 11.85 -1.48
N TYR A 388 0.41 12.70 -2.27
CA TYR A 388 0.23 12.71 -3.72
C TYR A 388 0.77 11.44 -4.39
N ALA A 389 1.86 10.86 -3.87
CA ALA A 389 2.39 9.59 -4.36
C ALA A 389 1.38 8.42 -4.23
N ASN A 390 0.51 8.48 -3.22
CA ASN A 390 -0.42 7.41 -2.88
C ASN A 390 -1.89 7.74 -3.20
N LYS A 391 -2.23 9.00 -3.52
CA LYS A 391 -3.61 9.48 -3.71
C LYS A 391 -4.41 8.64 -4.71
N VAL A 392 -3.86 8.44 -5.91
CA VAL A 392 -4.53 7.68 -6.99
C VAL A 392 -4.83 6.25 -6.56
N TRP A 393 -3.94 5.65 -5.77
CA TRP A 393 -4.12 4.29 -5.26
C TRP A 393 -5.17 4.23 -4.15
N TYR A 394 -5.08 5.17 -3.21
CA TYR A 394 -6.07 5.31 -2.15
C TYR A 394 -7.47 5.43 -2.72
N GLU A 395 -7.68 6.36 -3.65
CA GLU A 395 -8.98 6.63 -4.28
C GLU A 395 -9.52 5.42 -5.06
N LYS A 396 -8.65 4.66 -5.74
CA LYS A 396 -9.05 3.41 -6.40
C LYS A 396 -9.53 2.35 -5.41
N SER A 397 -8.91 2.28 -4.23
CA SER A 397 -9.23 1.26 -3.22
C SER A 397 -10.49 1.54 -2.39
N ILE A 398 -11.03 2.77 -2.43
CA ILE A 398 -12.13 3.21 -1.54
C ILE A 398 -13.39 3.71 -2.26
N ASN A 399 -13.42 3.67 -3.59
CA ASN A 399 -14.39 4.40 -4.44
C ASN A 399 -15.88 4.03 -4.26
N GLU A 400 -16.22 3.01 -3.47
CA GLU A 400 -17.61 2.57 -3.29
C GLU A 400 -18.33 3.21 -2.10
N THR A 401 -17.61 3.83 -1.16
CA THR A 401 -18.22 4.32 0.09
C THR A 401 -18.20 5.83 0.17
N SER A 402 -19.38 6.46 0.24
CA SER A 402 -19.52 7.93 0.32
C SER A 402 -18.79 8.56 1.50
N LEU A 403 -18.66 7.83 2.62
CA LEU A 403 -17.87 8.24 3.77
C LEU A 403 -16.37 8.30 3.47
N LEU A 404 -15.84 7.30 2.75
CA LEU A 404 -14.43 7.26 2.39
C LEU A 404 -14.09 8.30 1.32
N LEU A 405 -15.02 8.56 0.39
CA LEU A 405 -14.88 9.68 -0.55
C LEU A 405 -14.77 11.03 0.19
N GLN A 406 -15.61 11.27 1.20
CA GLN A 406 -15.51 12.48 2.03
C GLN A 406 -14.21 12.56 2.85
N TRP A 407 -13.69 11.42 3.31
CA TRP A 407 -12.38 11.37 3.95
C TRP A 407 -11.26 11.69 2.95
N SER A 408 -11.33 11.17 1.71
CA SER A 408 -10.41 11.53 0.64
C SER A 408 -10.46 13.03 0.31
N ASP A 409 -11.66 13.62 0.22
CA ASP A 409 -11.86 15.05 -0.01
C ASP A 409 -11.25 15.89 1.13
N PHE A 410 -11.41 15.43 2.38
CA PHE A 410 -10.79 16.04 3.55
C PHE A 410 -9.25 15.98 3.47
N LEU A 411 -8.67 14.82 3.14
CA LEU A 411 -7.21 14.69 2.97
C LEU A 411 -6.72 15.60 1.84
N ASN A 412 -7.40 15.61 0.68
CA ASN A 412 -7.07 16.47 -0.45
C ASN A 412 -7.06 17.95 -0.05
N THR A 413 -8.10 18.38 0.67
CA THR A 413 -8.20 19.74 1.20
C THR A 413 -7.04 20.01 2.16
N TYR A 414 -6.82 19.15 3.15
CA TYR A 414 -5.76 19.34 4.15
C TYR A 414 -4.36 19.44 3.50
N TYR A 415 -3.97 18.51 2.63
CA TYR A 415 -2.64 18.56 2.00
C TYR A 415 -2.47 19.70 1.01
N THR A 416 -3.56 20.20 0.43
CA THR A 416 -3.50 21.45 -0.35
C THR A 416 -2.99 22.62 0.50
N TYR A 417 -3.42 22.71 1.76
CA TYR A 417 -3.05 23.82 2.64
C TYR A 417 -1.76 23.59 3.42
N VAL A 418 -1.47 22.34 3.80
CA VAL A 418 -0.19 21.95 4.44
C VAL A 418 0.95 22.09 3.45
N ALA A 419 0.70 21.83 2.18
CA ALA A 419 1.65 22.02 1.10
C ALA A 419 1.85 23.51 0.77
N GLY A 420 2.26 24.33 1.73
CA GLY A 420 3.03 25.56 1.43
C GLY A 420 4.31 25.31 0.60
N ASN A 421 4.52 24.08 0.11
CA ASN A 421 5.51 23.62 -0.83
C ASN A 421 5.07 23.96 -2.25
N LYS A 422 5.97 24.60 -2.97
CA LYS A 422 5.80 24.89 -4.39
C LYS A 422 5.92 23.59 -5.18
N LEU A 423 5.04 23.36 -6.16
CA LEU A 423 5.34 22.41 -7.22
C LEU A 423 6.51 22.99 -8.00
N ASP A 424 7.68 22.38 -7.89
CA ASP A 424 8.84 22.77 -8.66
C ASP A 424 8.77 22.03 -9.99
N LEU A 425 8.39 22.76 -11.03
CA LEU A 425 8.51 22.32 -12.41
C LEU A 425 9.92 22.68 -12.89
N HIS A 426 10.61 21.71 -13.48
CA HIS A 426 11.89 21.92 -14.13
C HIS A 426 11.89 21.34 -15.54
N ILE A 427 12.19 22.19 -16.53
CA ILE A 427 12.48 21.74 -17.88
C ILE A 427 13.96 21.33 -17.94
N ASP A 428 14.23 20.04 -18.01
CA ASP A 428 15.58 19.51 -18.18
C ASP A 428 16.00 19.68 -19.66
N TYR A 429 16.70 20.79 -19.93
CA TYR A 429 16.94 21.35 -21.27
C TYR A 429 17.77 20.53 -22.26
N SER A 430 18.08 19.27 -21.97
CA SER A 430 18.93 18.48 -22.87
C SER A 430 18.10 17.67 -23.83
N PRO A 431 18.12 18.03 -25.13
CA PRO A 431 17.42 17.27 -26.13
C PRO A 431 17.99 15.86 -26.19
N VAL A 432 17.19 14.88 -25.79
CA VAL A 432 17.51 13.48 -26.03
C VAL A 432 17.14 13.16 -27.47
N PHE A 433 18.10 12.65 -28.25
CA PHE A 433 17.83 12.19 -29.61
C PHE A 433 17.54 10.70 -29.60
N ILE A 434 16.32 10.32 -29.98
CA ILE A 434 15.90 8.94 -30.19
C ILE A 434 15.47 8.83 -31.64
N ASP A 435 16.11 7.97 -32.42
CA ASP A 435 15.89 7.84 -33.87
C ASP A 435 15.93 9.18 -34.63
N ASN A 436 16.91 10.04 -34.32
CA ASN A 436 17.08 11.39 -34.88
C ASN A 436 15.93 12.38 -34.58
N LYS A 437 15.07 12.09 -33.60
CA LYS A 437 14.02 13.01 -33.13
C LYS A 437 14.42 13.61 -31.78
N PRO A 438 14.36 14.95 -31.62
CA PRO A 438 14.64 15.59 -30.34
C PRO A 438 13.47 15.45 -29.36
N PHE A 439 13.80 15.12 -28.11
CA PHE A 439 12.87 15.05 -26.98
C PHE A 439 13.34 15.92 -25.82
N ILE A 440 12.40 16.56 -25.13
CA ILE A 440 12.65 17.31 -23.89
C ILE A 440 12.26 16.42 -22.72
N LEU A 441 13.11 16.39 -21.70
CA LEU A 441 12.78 15.80 -20.41
C LEU A 441 12.21 16.90 -19.51
N ILE A 442 11.14 16.58 -18.80
CA ILE A 442 10.51 17.47 -17.83
C ILE A 442 10.50 16.73 -16.53
N SER A 443 10.94 17.39 -15.47
CA SER A 443 10.81 16.88 -14.11
C SER A 443 9.87 17.74 -13.29
N THR A 444 9.11 17.08 -12.44
CA THR A 444 8.25 17.71 -11.44
C THR A 444 8.68 17.22 -10.07
N THR A 445 8.98 18.14 -9.17
CA THR A 445 9.40 17.82 -7.82
C THR A 445 8.63 18.62 -6.78
N ILE A 446 8.53 18.09 -5.57
CA ILE A 446 8.10 18.81 -4.37
C ILE A 446 9.22 18.63 -3.35
N ASN A 447 9.80 19.74 -2.90
CA ASN A 447 10.95 19.74 -1.97
C ASN A 447 12.10 18.83 -2.45
N GLY A 448 12.35 18.81 -3.76
CA GLY A 448 13.41 18.02 -4.38
C GLY A 448 13.16 16.52 -4.53
N ARG A 449 11.97 16.01 -4.20
CA ARG A 449 11.57 14.63 -4.54
C ARG A 449 10.68 14.64 -5.78
N TYR A 450 10.95 13.75 -6.74
CA TYR A 450 10.13 13.60 -7.93
C TYR A 450 8.70 13.17 -7.56
N VAL A 451 7.71 13.75 -8.21
CA VAL A 451 6.29 13.47 -7.97
C VAL A 451 5.51 13.52 -9.27
N ASP A 452 4.60 12.56 -9.48
CA ASP A 452 3.71 12.61 -10.62
C ASP A 452 2.66 13.72 -10.49
N VAL A 453 2.31 14.36 -11.61
CA VAL A 453 1.31 15.43 -11.68
C VAL A 453 0.05 14.90 -12.34
N GLU A 454 -1.11 15.40 -11.92
CA GLU A 454 -2.41 14.99 -12.44
C GLU A 454 -2.60 15.46 -13.90
N LYS A 455 -2.01 16.62 -14.23
CA LYS A 455 -2.07 17.18 -15.57
C LYS A 455 -0.75 17.87 -15.93
N ILE A 456 -0.31 17.68 -17.17
CA ILE A 456 0.84 18.38 -17.74
C ILE A 456 0.56 18.73 -19.21
N ASP A 457 0.46 20.02 -19.48
CA ASP A 457 0.24 20.58 -20.82
C ASP A 457 1.51 21.26 -21.31
N VAL A 458 1.91 20.96 -22.55
CA VAL A 458 3.09 21.56 -23.18
C VAL A 458 2.73 22.26 -24.46
N ILE A 459 3.10 23.52 -24.54
CA ILE A 459 2.91 24.42 -25.68
C ILE A 459 4.29 24.74 -26.25
N ILE A 460 4.48 24.45 -27.54
CA ILE A 460 5.72 24.76 -28.25
C ILE A 460 5.42 25.80 -29.32
N GLU A 461 6.10 26.93 -29.26
CA GLU A 461 5.92 28.07 -30.14
C GLU A 461 7.23 28.43 -30.85
N LYS A 462 7.15 28.80 -32.12
CA LYS A 462 8.27 29.34 -32.89
C LYS A 462 8.09 30.84 -33.08
N ILE A 463 9.08 31.63 -32.69
CA ILE A 463 9.19 33.03 -33.06
C ILE A 463 9.92 33.10 -34.40
N ASN A 464 9.19 33.45 -35.46
CA ASN A 464 9.76 33.66 -36.78
C ASN A 464 10.59 34.95 -36.81
N SER A 465 11.53 35.05 -37.75
CA SER A 465 12.41 36.20 -37.93
C SER A 465 11.69 37.54 -38.20
N ASN A 466 10.41 37.51 -38.56
CA ASN A 466 9.54 38.68 -38.69
C ASN A 466 8.76 39.04 -37.39
N GLY A 467 9.04 38.36 -36.28
CA GLY A 467 8.38 38.54 -34.98
C GLY A 467 7.02 37.83 -34.84
N SER A 468 6.53 37.13 -35.87
CA SER A 468 5.28 36.34 -35.76
C SER A 468 5.49 35.05 -34.98
N VAL A 469 4.50 34.66 -34.18
CA VAL A 469 4.51 33.42 -33.39
C VAL A 469 3.72 32.33 -34.12
N THR A 470 4.31 31.15 -34.27
CA THR A 470 3.65 29.96 -34.82
C THR A 470 3.62 28.87 -33.75
N VAL A 471 2.44 28.45 -33.31
CA VAL A 471 2.30 27.31 -32.40
C VAL A 471 2.63 26.03 -33.18
N LEU A 472 3.75 25.39 -32.86
CA LEU A 472 4.23 24.18 -33.51
C LEU A 472 3.47 22.94 -33.03
N SER A 473 3.10 22.88 -31.75
CA SER A 473 2.22 21.85 -31.21
C SER A 473 1.73 22.14 -29.78
N THR A 474 0.55 21.64 -29.45
CA THR A 474 0.16 21.28 -28.08
C THR A 474 0.23 19.75 -27.96
N ARG A 475 0.95 19.23 -26.96
CA ARG A 475 1.18 17.78 -26.80
C ARG A 475 0.87 17.34 -25.37
N SER A 476 0.35 16.13 -25.25
CA SER A 476 0.39 15.36 -24.00
C SER A 476 1.80 14.80 -23.79
N CYS A 477 2.32 14.89 -22.58
CA CYS A 477 3.62 14.36 -22.21
C CYS A 477 3.53 12.86 -21.91
N ASN A 478 4.56 12.09 -22.24
CA ASN A 478 4.61 10.68 -21.85
C ASN A 478 5.38 10.56 -20.54
N ARG A 479 4.74 10.01 -19.50
CA ARG A 479 5.44 9.67 -18.25
C ARG A 479 6.44 8.54 -18.52
N VAL A 480 7.70 8.74 -18.11
CA VAL A 480 8.80 7.76 -18.31
C VAL A 480 9.38 7.25 -16.99
N ASN A 481 9.27 8.05 -15.93
CA ASN A 481 9.53 7.65 -14.55
C ASN A 481 8.66 8.52 -13.62
N GLU A 482 8.63 8.20 -12.32
CA GLU A 482 7.95 9.04 -11.33
C GLU A 482 8.44 10.48 -11.40
N GLY A 483 7.50 11.40 -11.59
CA GLY A 483 7.73 12.83 -11.76
C GLY A 483 8.55 13.22 -12.97
N ILE A 484 8.67 12.34 -13.96
CA ILE A 484 9.51 12.58 -15.14
C ILE A 484 8.77 12.24 -16.41
N TYR A 485 8.75 13.21 -17.31
CA TYR A 485 7.98 13.19 -18.54
C TYR A 485 8.85 13.49 -19.75
N LEU A 486 8.46 12.93 -20.89
CA LEU A 486 9.11 13.10 -22.17
C LEU A 486 8.17 13.76 -23.17
N VAL A 487 8.67 14.78 -23.86
CA VAL A 487 7.94 15.50 -24.90
C VAL A 487 8.72 15.49 -26.20
N SER A 488 8.10 15.01 -27.27
CA SER A 488 8.68 15.00 -28.62
C SER A 488 8.48 16.35 -29.32
N ILE A 489 9.56 16.91 -29.85
CA ILE A 489 9.50 18.09 -30.73
C ILE A 489 9.47 17.61 -32.18
N ASN A 490 8.29 17.47 -32.75
CA ASN A 490 8.16 17.12 -34.18
C ASN A 490 8.51 18.32 -35.07
N ASN A 491 9.15 18.07 -36.22
CA ASN A 491 9.60 19.04 -37.23
C ASN A 491 10.85 19.90 -36.88
N ALA A 492 11.57 19.60 -35.81
CA ALA A 492 12.90 20.16 -35.57
C ALA A 492 13.98 19.23 -36.17
N THR A 493 14.31 19.38 -37.45
CA THR A 493 15.52 18.74 -37.99
C THR A 493 16.77 19.41 -37.38
N PRO A 494 17.84 18.66 -37.03
CA PRO A 494 19.09 19.22 -36.51
C PRO A 494 19.72 20.30 -37.40
N SER A 495 19.39 20.30 -38.69
CA SER A 495 19.87 21.24 -39.71
C SER A 495 18.84 22.29 -40.14
N GLY A 496 17.69 22.41 -39.46
CA GLY A 496 16.54 23.17 -39.98
C GLY A 496 15.69 23.90 -38.94
N ILE A 497 16.28 24.36 -37.84
CA ILE A 497 15.67 25.47 -37.11
C ILE A 497 16.14 26.75 -37.79
N ASP A 498 15.39 27.16 -38.80
CA ASP A 498 15.57 28.46 -39.45
C ASP A 498 15.55 29.58 -38.40
N SER A 499 16.71 30.17 -38.11
CA SER A 499 17.01 31.52 -37.57
C SER A 499 15.96 32.20 -36.67
N GLY A 500 15.24 31.45 -35.83
CA GLY A 500 14.14 31.94 -35.00
C GLY A 500 14.07 31.17 -33.69
N SER A 501 13.78 31.88 -32.59
CA SER A 501 13.76 31.32 -31.24
C SER A 501 12.55 30.41 -31.04
N ILE A 502 12.74 29.25 -30.40
CA ILE A 502 11.65 28.37 -29.94
C ILE A 502 11.32 28.74 -28.49
N ILE A 503 10.04 28.90 -28.18
CA ILE A 503 9.54 29.02 -26.81
C ILE A 503 8.81 27.74 -26.44
N ILE A 504 9.14 27.20 -25.27
CA ILE A 504 8.41 26.06 -24.68
C ILE A 504 7.79 26.56 -23.39
N THR A 505 6.47 26.42 -23.29
CA THR A 505 5.71 26.73 -22.08
C THR A 505 5.10 25.45 -21.57
N ILE A 506 5.31 25.16 -20.30
CA ILE A 506 4.81 23.95 -19.63
C ILE A 506 3.94 24.37 -18.47
N HIS A 507 2.75 23.82 -18.42
CA HIS A 507 1.82 23.98 -17.32
C HIS A 507 1.66 22.62 -16.65
N ALA A 508 2.00 22.51 -15.38
CA ALA A 508 1.82 21.30 -14.59
C ALA A 508 0.89 21.59 -13.41
N SER A 509 -0.01 20.65 -13.10
CA SER A 509 -0.89 20.75 -11.95
C SER A 509 -0.98 19.44 -11.17
N LEU A 510 -0.92 19.55 -9.85
CA LEU A 510 -1.12 18.48 -8.89
C LEU A 510 -2.05 18.97 -7.79
N GLY A 511 -3.33 18.59 -7.84
CA GLY A 511 -4.36 19.22 -7.01
C GLY A 511 -4.48 20.71 -7.32
N PHE A 512 -4.29 21.58 -6.32
CA PHE A 512 -4.28 23.04 -6.49
C PHE A 512 -2.88 23.62 -6.67
N LEU A 513 -1.84 22.78 -6.63
CA LEU A 513 -0.48 23.23 -6.95
C LEU A 513 -0.40 23.32 -8.47
N GLU A 514 -0.32 24.54 -8.98
CA GLU A 514 -0.07 24.82 -10.38
C GLU A 514 1.27 25.51 -10.52
N GLU A 515 2.08 25.05 -11.46
CA GLU A 515 3.32 25.74 -11.83
C GLU A 515 3.38 25.86 -13.35
N THR A 516 3.89 27.01 -13.80
CA THR A 516 4.18 27.27 -15.20
C THR A 516 5.64 27.61 -15.35
N GLU A 517 6.34 26.86 -16.20
CA GLU A 517 7.72 27.17 -16.57
C GLU A 517 7.79 27.47 -18.07
N GLN A 518 8.61 28.44 -18.43
CA GLN A 518 8.82 28.84 -19.81
C GLN A 518 10.32 28.95 -20.09
N ILE A 519 10.77 28.35 -21.19
CA ILE A 519 12.11 28.60 -21.74
C ILE A 519 12.05 29.16 -23.16
N SER A 520 13.00 30.05 -23.47
CA SER A 520 13.37 30.40 -24.84
C SER A 520 14.66 29.69 -25.25
N LEU A 521 14.59 28.90 -26.31
CA LEU A 521 15.73 28.27 -26.99
C LEU A 521 16.11 29.13 -28.20
N ASN A 522 17.25 29.84 -28.10
CA ASN A 522 17.75 30.70 -29.18
C ASN A 522 18.58 29.93 -30.23
N ASP A 523 19.19 28.83 -29.81
CA ASP A 523 19.84 27.81 -30.62
C ASP A 523 19.57 26.47 -29.90
N ILE A 524 19.42 25.34 -30.58
CA ILE A 524 19.61 24.01 -29.93
C ILE A 524 21.12 23.81 -29.67
N ALA A 525 21.76 24.79 -29.03
CA ALA A 525 23.17 24.79 -28.68
C ALA A 525 23.26 24.97 -27.17
N GLY A 526 23.13 23.84 -26.49
CA GLY A 526 23.17 23.72 -25.03
C GLY A 526 22.91 22.28 -24.60
N THR A 527 23.66 21.33 -25.17
CA THR A 527 23.59 19.91 -24.76
C THR A 527 24.21 19.76 -23.38
N LYS A 528 23.40 19.55 -22.33
CA LYS A 528 23.85 18.70 -21.21
C LYS A 528 23.79 17.26 -21.74
N GLU A 529 24.72 16.43 -21.34
CA GLU A 529 24.75 15.05 -21.82
C GLU A 529 23.60 14.25 -21.18
N ILE A 530 22.90 13.43 -21.98
CA ILE A 530 21.93 12.44 -21.49
C ILE A 530 22.53 11.47 -20.46
N LEU A 531 23.86 11.41 -20.40
CA LEU A 531 24.63 10.57 -19.49
C LEU A 531 24.33 10.84 -18.01
N ASP A 532 23.99 12.09 -17.66
CA ASP A 532 23.61 12.47 -16.29
C ASP A 532 22.24 11.90 -15.88
N TYR A 533 21.43 11.50 -16.85
CA TYR A 533 20.05 11.00 -16.62
C TYR A 533 19.93 9.48 -16.81
N LEU A 534 21.03 8.75 -17.04
CA LEU A 534 20.98 7.30 -17.29
C LEU A 534 20.36 6.51 -16.14
N GLY A 535 20.68 6.87 -14.90
CA GLY A 535 20.08 6.23 -13.72
C GLY A 535 18.56 6.48 -13.64
N ILE A 536 18.14 7.69 -13.99
CA ILE A 536 16.74 8.11 -14.02
C ILE A 536 15.96 7.41 -15.13
N LEU A 537 16.59 7.19 -16.29
CA LEU A 537 15.99 6.52 -17.44
C LEU A 537 16.02 4.99 -17.33
N ASN A 538 16.38 4.44 -16.16
CA ASN A 538 16.54 3.00 -15.93
C ASN A 538 17.43 2.33 -16.98
N ALA A 539 18.48 3.03 -17.43
CA ALA A 539 19.33 2.56 -18.51
C ALA A 539 20.09 1.29 -18.12
N LYS A 540 20.02 0.27 -18.97
CA LYS A 540 20.73 -1.01 -18.82
C LYS A 540 21.62 -1.27 -20.02
N ILE A 541 22.77 -1.90 -19.82
CA ILE A 541 23.66 -2.25 -20.92
C ILE A 541 23.07 -3.45 -21.66
N ASP A 542 22.64 -3.24 -22.90
CA ASP A 542 22.17 -4.33 -23.78
C ASP A 542 23.37 -5.03 -24.43
N ARG A 543 24.22 -4.27 -25.12
CA ARG A 543 25.39 -4.80 -25.83
C ARG A 543 26.52 -3.78 -25.98
N ILE A 544 27.75 -4.28 -26.05
CA ILE A 544 28.97 -3.48 -26.28
C ILE A 544 29.61 -3.92 -27.59
N ASN A 545 29.88 -2.95 -28.47
CA ASN A 545 30.56 -3.19 -29.74
C ASN A 545 31.76 -2.23 -29.87
N GLY A 546 32.89 -2.61 -29.28
CA GLY A 546 34.11 -1.81 -29.33
C GLY A 546 34.02 -0.56 -28.46
N ASN A 547 33.89 0.60 -29.10
CA ASN A 547 33.82 1.92 -28.46
C ASN A 547 32.39 2.48 -28.38
N VAL A 548 31.38 1.71 -28.79
CA VAL A 548 29.96 2.06 -28.69
C VAL A 548 29.24 1.05 -27.81
N THR A 549 28.50 1.56 -26.83
CA THR A 549 27.58 0.79 -25.99
C THR A 549 26.16 1.12 -26.37
N ILE A 550 25.34 0.09 -26.53
CA ILE A 550 23.88 0.23 -26.68
C ILE A 550 23.25 0.01 -25.31
N LEU A 551 22.52 1.03 -24.85
CA LEU A 551 21.77 1.00 -23.61
C LEU A 551 20.28 0.83 -23.91
N ASN A 552 19.62 -0.13 -23.27
CA ASN A 552 18.16 -0.16 -23.25
C ASN A 552 17.67 0.78 -22.15
N THR A 553 16.78 1.72 -22.46
CA THR A 553 16.28 2.71 -21.51
C THR A 553 14.75 2.77 -21.54
N SER A 554 14.13 3.43 -20.56
CA SER A 554 12.67 3.65 -20.54
C SER A 554 12.14 4.47 -21.73
N ILE A 555 13.03 5.08 -22.52
CA ILE A 555 12.70 5.88 -23.69
C ILE A 555 13.13 5.22 -25.01
N GLY A 556 13.71 4.02 -24.98
CA GLY A 556 14.20 3.28 -26.14
C GLY A 556 15.70 2.98 -26.08
N ASP A 557 16.25 2.47 -27.18
CA ASP A 557 17.68 2.14 -27.25
C ASP A 557 18.51 3.40 -27.50
N LEU A 558 19.58 3.57 -26.71
CA LEU A 558 20.51 4.68 -26.81
C LEU A 558 21.92 4.17 -27.16
N ALA A 559 22.51 4.71 -28.22
CA ALA A 559 23.90 4.46 -28.56
C ALA A 559 24.79 5.56 -27.97
N VAL A 560 25.72 5.17 -27.09
CA VAL A 560 26.65 6.09 -26.42
C VAL A 560 28.08 5.64 -26.63
N LYS A 561 29.05 6.57 -26.57
CA LYS A 561 30.45 6.16 -26.52
C LYS A 561 30.71 5.46 -25.20
N THR A 562 31.36 4.31 -25.28
CA THR A 562 31.54 3.48 -24.09
C THR A 562 32.39 4.17 -23.02
N ASP A 563 33.41 4.93 -23.43
CA ASP A 563 34.31 5.65 -22.54
C ASP A 563 33.56 6.71 -21.69
N GLU A 564 32.52 7.34 -22.24
CA GLU A 564 31.78 8.42 -21.57
C GLU A 564 30.84 7.91 -20.45
N ILE A 565 30.51 6.61 -20.46
CA ILE A 565 29.64 5.96 -19.46
C ILE A 565 30.38 5.09 -18.46
N ILE A 566 31.70 4.95 -18.58
CA ILE A 566 32.50 4.25 -17.56
C ILE A 566 32.63 5.18 -16.35
N ASP A 567 32.14 4.73 -15.21
CA ASP A 567 32.30 5.43 -13.94
C ASP A 567 33.64 5.06 -13.30
N SER A 568 33.94 3.75 -13.19
CA SER A 568 35.23 3.31 -12.68
C SER A 568 35.64 1.92 -13.14
N ILE A 569 36.96 1.70 -13.19
CA ILE A 569 37.55 0.39 -13.51
C ILE A 569 38.30 -0.09 -12.27
N ILE A 570 37.88 -1.23 -11.75
CA ILE A 570 38.48 -1.88 -10.59
C ILE A 570 39.24 -3.10 -11.08
N ARG A 571 40.57 -3.06 -10.93
CA ARG A 571 41.42 -4.23 -11.21
C ARG A 571 41.18 -5.29 -10.15
N VAL A 572 40.78 -6.48 -10.59
CA VAL A 572 40.57 -7.64 -9.70
C VAL A 572 41.84 -8.47 -9.60
N ASN A 573 42.54 -8.68 -10.72
CA ASN A 573 43.88 -9.28 -10.78
C ASN A 573 44.59 -8.94 -12.11
N ASP A 574 45.62 -9.69 -12.49
CA ASP A 574 46.42 -9.45 -13.71
C ASP A 574 45.68 -9.73 -15.02
N THR A 575 44.54 -10.40 -14.98
CA THR A 575 43.79 -10.84 -16.17
C THR A 575 42.32 -10.43 -16.15
N PHE A 576 41.75 -10.13 -14.98
CA PHE A 576 40.34 -9.77 -14.81
C PHE A 576 40.17 -8.37 -14.25
N VAL A 577 39.18 -7.68 -14.80
CA VAL A 577 38.76 -6.34 -14.37
C VAL A 577 37.26 -6.32 -14.16
N LYS A 578 36.83 -5.46 -13.25
CA LYS A 578 35.46 -5.09 -12.98
C LYS A 578 35.26 -3.66 -13.48
N VAL A 579 34.28 -3.44 -14.34
CA VAL A 579 33.95 -2.11 -14.86
C VAL A 579 32.59 -1.71 -14.31
N LEU A 580 32.56 -0.58 -13.60
CA LEU A 580 31.35 0.08 -13.12
C LEU A 580 30.99 1.18 -14.12
N PHE A 581 29.73 1.21 -14.52
CA PHE A 581 29.19 2.19 -15.45
C PHE A 581 28.31 3.21 -14.71
N LYS A 582 28.10 4.39 -15.29
CA LYS A 582 27.18 5.43 -14.80
C LYS A 582 25.72 4.97 -14.72
N THR A 583 25.38 3.85 -15.37
CA THR A 583 24.09 3.15 -15.21
C THR A 583 23.96 2.41 -13.87
N ASN A 584 24.99 2.43 -13.01
CA ASN A 584 25.18 1.58 -11.84
C ASN A 584 25.31 0.08 -12.15
N GLU A 585 25.38 -0.32 -13.42
CA GLU A 585 25.68 -1.69 -13.78
C GLU A 585 27.16 -2.01 -13.64
N THR A 586 27.44 -3.26 -13.27
CA THR A 586 28.79 -3.79 -13.17
C THR A 586 28.98 -4.91 -14.18
N LEU A 587 30.01 -4.80 -15.02
CA LEU A 587 30.44 -5.91 -15.87
C LEU A 587 31.80 -6.44 -15.44
N TYR A 588 31.95 -7.76 -15.51
CA TYR A 588 33.22 -8.44 -15.36
C TYR A 588 33.75 -8.81 -16.73
N GLY A 589 35.05 -8.60 -16.92
CA GLY A 589 35.69 -8.94 -18.18
C GLY A 589 37.14 -9.34 -18.02
N ARG A 590 37.61 -10.10 -19.02
CA ARG A 590 39.01 -10.53 -19.13
C ARG A 590 39.75 -9.62 -20.09
N ILE A 591 40.94 -9.16 -19.70
CA ILE A 591 41.84 -8.42 -20.59
C ILE A 591 42.30 -9.36 -21.71
N VAL A 592 42.00 -9.00 -22.95
CA VAL A 592 42.35 -9.78 -24.15
C VAL A 592 43.58 -9.21 -24.84
N SER A 593 43.75 -7.89 -24.84
CA SER A 593 44.93 -7.22 -25.39
C SER A 593 45.19 -5.87 -24.72
N ILE A 594 46.46 -5.52 -24.59
CA ILE A 594 46.93 -4.21 -24.14
C ILE A 594 47.75 -3.62 -25.29
N GLY A 595 47.17 -2.65 -25.98
CA GLY A 595 47.84 -1.85 -27.01
C GLY A 595 48.52 -0.62 -26.42
N LYS A 596 49.16 0.16 -27.28
CA LYS A 596 49.84 1.41 -26.88
C LYS A 596 48.87 2.45 -26.33
N ASP A 597 47.68 2.54 -26.95
CA ASP A 597 46.71 3.60 -26.68
C ASP A 597 45.36 3.04 -26.18
N VAL A 598 45.16 1.72 -26.22
CA VAL A 598 43.86 1.08 -25.98
C VAL A 598 44.01 -0.27 -25.26
N VAL A 599 43.11 -0.58 -24.34
CA VAL A 599 42.95 -1.90 -23.70
C VAL A 599 41.63 -2.53 -24.15
N THR A 600 41.67 -3.81 -24.55
CA THR A 600 40.46 -4.57 -24.93
C THR A 600 40.11 -5.57 -23.84
N ILE A 601 38.87 -5.50 -23.35
CA ILE A 601 38.32 -6.33 -22.29
C ILE A 601 37.12 -7.09 -22.85
N ARG A 602 37.17 -8.42 -22.82
CA ARG A 602 36.04 -9.26 -23.23
C ARG A 602 35.10 -9.46 -22.05
N THR A 603 33.86 -9.01 -22.20
CA THR A 603 32.78 -9.16 -21.22
C THR A 603 31.72 -10.12 -21.74
N GLN A 604 30.77 -10.47 -20.87
CA GLN A 604 29.57 -11.22 -21.26
C GLN A 604 28.64 -10.46 -22.23
N MET A 605 28.79 -9.12 -22.34
CA MET A 605 27.97 -8.26 -23.21
C MET A 605 28.71 -7.80 -24.49
N GLY A 606 29.92 -8.30 -24.72
CA GLY A 606 30.76 -7.96 -25.87
C GLY A 606 32.17 -7.49 -25.51
N ASP A 607 32.94 -7.15 -26.55
CA ASP A 607 34.32 -6.66 -26.41
C ASP A 607 34.32 -5.14 -26.18
N LEU A 608 34.81 -4.75 -25.01
CA LEU A 608 34.96 -3.39 -24.52
C LEU A 608 36.35 -2.85 -24.87
N THR A 609 36.43 -1.68 -25.48
CA THR A 609 37.69 -1.06 -25.93
C THR A 609 37.86 0.30 -25.25
N ILE A 610 38.87 0.43 -24.39
CA ILE A 610 39.05 1.61 -23.51
C ILE A 610 40.38 2.30 -23.80
N SER A 611 40.40 3.63 -23.80
CA SER A 611 41.64 4.42 -23.90
C SER A 611 42.59 4.21 -22.70
N VAL A 612 43.89 4.04 -22.97
CA VAL A 612 44.95 3.92 -21.94
C VAL A 612 45.15 5.22 -21.15
N LEU A 613 44.77 6.38 -21.71
CA LEU A 613 44.88 7.68 -21.05
C LEU A 613 43.87 7.83 -19.88
N GLU A 614 42.63 7.39 -20.05
CA GLU A 614 41.59 7.48 -19.02
C GLU A 614 41.83 6.53 -17.83
N LEU A 615 42.46 5.37 -18.10
CA LEU A 615 42.96 4.47 -17.04
C LEU A 615 43.99 5.16 -16.14
N ARG A 616 44.80 6.07 -16.69
CA ARG A 616 45.81 6.83 -15.94
C ARG A 616 45.17 7.93 -15.09
N ASP A 617 44.18 8.63 -15.62
CA ASP A 617 43.54 9.75 -14.91
C ASP A 617 42.64 9.28 -13.76
N ASN A 618 41.92 8.16 -13.93
CA ASN A 618 41.14 7.53 -12.86
C ASN A 618 42.00 6.92 -11.73
N VAL A 619 43.22 6.47 -12.03
CA VAL A 619 44.17 6.03 -11.02
C VAL A 619 44.76 7.22 -10.26
N THR A 620 45.02 8.33 -10.96
CA THR A 620 45.63 9.54 -10.39
C THR A 620 44.67 10.27 -9.44
N SER A 621 43.40 10.46 -9.82
CA SER A 621 42.37 11.09 -8.98
C SER A 621 42.06 10.28 -7.70
N LYS A 622 42.14 8.94 -7.80
CA LYS A 622 41.94 8.04 -6.65
C LYS A 622 43.15 8.01 -5.71
N LEU A 623 44.36 8.15 -6.24
CA LEU A 623 45.59 8.35 -5.45
C LEU A 623 45.57 9.68 -4.68
N GLU A 624 45.05 10.74 -5.28
CA GLU A 624 44.91 12.04 -4.62
C GLU A 624 43.89 11.99 -3.47
N SER A 625 42.70 11.42 -3.69
CA SER A 625 41.68 11.26 -2.64
C SER A 625 42.10 10.31 -1.51
N MET A 626 42.87 9.26 -1.82
CA MET A 626 43.48 8.38 -0.82
C MET A 626 44.56 9.09 0.01
N ASN A 627 45.35 9.99 -0.60
CA ASN A 627 46.32 10.81 0.14
C ASN A 627 45.64 11.81 1.08
N THR A 628 44.52 12.41 0.68
CA THR A 628 43.72 13.29 1.56
C THR A 628 43.10 12.52 2.73
N ALA A 629 42.61 11.30 2.49
CA ALA A 629 42.05 10.44 3.54
C ALA A 629 43.12 9.90 4.51
N MET A 630 44.33 9.59 4.02
CA MET A 630 45.47 9.19 4.87
C MET A 630 46.01 10.36 5.72
N SER A 631 46.05 11.58 5.18
CA SER A 631 46.43 12.79 5.93
C SER A 631 45.54 13.01 7.16
N ASN A 632 44.21 12.84 7.00
CA ASN A 632 43.26 12.98 8.11
C ASN A 632 43.39 11.86 9.16
N ARG A 633 43.72 10.62 8.76
CA ARG A 633 43.91 9.51 9.71
C ARG A 633 45.21 9.63 10.52
N VAL A 634 46.28 10.15 9.94
CA VAL A 634 47.54 10.41 10.67
C VAL A 634 47.33 11.50 11.73
N TYR A 635 46.54 12.54 11.43
CA TYR A 635 46.19 13.58 12.41
C TYR A 635 45.38 13.03 13.59
N VAL A 636 44.38 12.19 13.33
CA VAL A 636 43.55 11.59 14.39
C VAL A 636 44.34 10.61 15.27
N VAL A 637 45.24 9.81 14.68
CA VAL A 637 46.12 8.90 15.45
C VAL A 637 47.16 9.67 16.27
N GLN A 638 47.71 10.78 15.75
CA GLN A 638 48.63 11.63 16.50
C GLN A 638 47.92 12.39 17.64
N VAL A 639 46.69 12.85 17.42
CA VAL A 639 45.86 13.48 18.47
C VAL A 639 45.47 12.45 19.53
N LEU A 640 45.04 11.24 19.15
CA LEU A 640 44.73 10.16 20.10
C LEU A 640 45.97 9.71 20.90
N ALA A 641 47.13 9.61 20.26
CA ALA A 641 48.39 9.30 20.95
C ALA A 641 48.80 10.40 21.94
N ALA A 642 48.59 11.68 21.59
CA ALA A 642 48.81 12.80 22.50
C ALA A 642 47.85 12.76 23.70
N PHE A 643 46.57 12.46 23.49
CA PHE A 643 45.60 12.30 24.58
C PHE A 643 45.94 11.11 25.50
N ILE A 644 46.41 9.99 24.95
CA ILE A 644 46.84 8.82 25.74
C ILE A 644 48.09 9.16 26.57
N LEU A 645 49.06 9.90 26.00
CA LEU A 645 50.26 10.32 26.74
C LEU A 645 49.93 11.33 27.86
N ILE A 646 49.00 12.24 27.63
CA ILE A 646 48.49 13.17 28.66
C ILE A 646 47.77 12.40 29.77
N ALA A 647 46.93 11.42 29.42
CA ALA A 647 46.22 10.58 30.39
C ALA A 647 47.19 9.74 31.24
N ILE A 648 48.22 9.14 30.62
CA ILE A 648 49.28 8.41 31.35
C ILE A 648 50.02 9.37 32.30
N GLY A 649 50.39 10.56 31.84
CA GLY A 649 51.06 11.57 32.67
C GLY A 649 50.23 12.00 33.89
N LEU A 650 48.93 12.24 33.70
CA LEU A 650 48.01 12.58 34.80
C LEU A 650 47.82 11.42 35.78
N THR A 651 47.79 10.19 35.28
CA THR A 651 47.67 8.99 36.12
C THR A 651 48.92 8.80 36.99
N TRP A 652 50.11 8.98 36.42
CA TRP A 652 51.37 8.95 37.18
C TRP A 652 51.48 10.10 38.19
N TYR A 653 50.99 11.29 37.84
CA TYR A 653 50.92 12.42 38.77
C TYR A 653 49.99 12.13 39.95
N PHE A 654 48.83 11.52 39.72
CA PHE A 654 47.89 11.12 40.78
C PHE A 654 48.47 10.00 41.66
N ILE A 655 49.14 9.02 41.06
CA ILE A 655 49.84 7.96 41.80
C ILE A 655 50.95 8.56 42.67
N ALA A 656 51.73 9.51 42.14
CA ALA A 656 52.77 10.20 42.89
C ALA A 656 52.21 11.05 44.04
N MET A 657 51.05 11.71 43.84
CA MET A 657 50.35 12.44 44.90
C MET A 657 49.78 11.52 45.98
N LEU A 658 49.26 10.35 45.62
CA LEU A 658 48.79 9.33 46.56
C LEU A 658 49.97 8.76 47.37
N TYR A 659 51.10 8.49 46.70
CA TYR A 659 52.31 8.00 47.37
C TYR A 659 52.88 9.03 48.36
N LYS A 660 52.73 10.33 48.09
CA LYS A 660 53.13 11.42 48.99
C LYS A 660 52.16 11.69 50.16
N ARG A 661 51.01 11.02 50.20
CA ARG A 661 50.03 11.11 51.31
C ARG A 661 50.01 9.87 52.21
N VAL A 662 50.70 8.79 51.81
CA VAL A 662 50.79 7.52 52.55
C VAL A 662 52.19 7.29 53.16
N LEU A 663 53.17 8.12 52.78
CA LEU A 663 54.40 8.41 53.54
C LEU A 663 54.24 9.75 54.27
#